data_AF-A0A7J4IDW7-F1
#
_entry.id   AF-A0A7J4IDW7-F1
#
_cell.length_a   1.000
_cell.length_b   1.000
_cell.length_c   1.000
_cell.angle_alpha   90.00
_cell.angle_beta   90.00
_cell.angle_gamma   90.00
#
_symmetry.space_group_name_H-M   'P 1'
#
loop_
_entity.id
_entity.type
_entity.pdbx_description
1 polymer ?
#
loop_
_entity_poly.entity_id
_entity_poly.type
_entity_poly.pdbx_seq_one_letter_code
_entity_poly.pdbx_strand_id
1 'polypeptide(L)'
;MKTMVLFCIMLKNIRDTVMLFSTGILVTNVICILLTLTVLSSSFGFVTASSQHLIGIFLMLGVVLFNFPFHLTLRHLSKTNPHLQSLLIGILLSLFGFVLLVIAKTDLLWVCSIPVILSGLSLCLFGMDHQRNELHLLAVVSFSYSLVFLLLQTIPTLWFLYQQSSLLITHAVGFFTGAPLSLGPTNSGAGILLVSLAFLFSSFCVKSRKTRRDLLLLCLWIAVLGILWFLYLLLLRLITYASADSLKLHPLFFILCLIPVFGILLRYRASETAKETMSQKNNLKHHLKNGVVWAAVLLFLSTFVLTVFITGGSTPVEQQIIVFYGDHMVGTWDVPEYGKYGKDAVGMFGLWPICLTTFGYETEILVGNRNQFLNVTQAVPQNITRYLNLTDYTTIRETSQVSVSLLDDATIFVVSNLNVSFSEQERSIIWEYVKKGGSLLVIGDHTNVGGMQEPLNELLAPVGIRYRFDAALPFDEKFKWFTCTQLLHHPLTASLMSLDELQYGVGASLDLSPSAYPLIIGSSVLSDNGNRSNGDIAYLGDYEYTQGEQLGDVILVAGTSYGAGKVLVFGDTSMFQNPALPFSYRFLQSSFSWLASNQTGTTNVLQIGISLLFLFGAVLVYYFFKKNTIAFAWFPFLLCLSVVLSATLNPLLLTTTRQDTGTIVYIDASHNERFSLESFTDDSLNGLNLNLERNNLHPRILREFSEDAILGSSMIIFNAPTAAFTPEEVRFLQSYMTQGGIVLLATGYEDKEASLPLLKPFGMDIESTPLGPVPYVEENLSLYQNEPRFVDSWPVTFPANQTTSYYNFTWNDLTFHLVVFLQHGAGGLLVIGDSQYLLDKNLESIYDYWPGNILFVKYLLDELLIQEHLR
;
A
#
# COMPACT_ATOMS: atom_id res chain seq x y z
N MET A 1 65.22 -33.26 -1.21
CA MET A 1 64.20 -33.48 -2.27
C MET A 1 62.80 -33.81 -1.72
N LYS A 2 62.62 -34.85 -0.87
CA LYS A 2 61.30 -35.19 -0.28
C LYS A 2 60.63 -34.06 0.52
N THR A 3 61.38 -33.27 1.28
CA THR A 3 60.86 -32.13 2.07
C THR A 3 60.37 -30.96 1.20
N MET A 4 61.00 -30.76 0.04
CA MET A 4 60.64 -29.71 -0.91
C MET A 4 59.36 -30.08 -1.69
N VAL A 5 59.18 -31.38 -1.99
CA VAL A 5 57.93 -31.92 -2.56
C VAL A 5 56.77 -31.80 -1.57
N LEU A 6 57.00 -32.10 -0.28
CA LEU A 6 55.97 -31.96 0.76
C LEU A 6 55.56 -30.49 0.96
N PHE A 7 56.51 -29.55 0.92
CA PHE A 7 56.25 -28.11 1.01
C PHE A 7 55.48 -27.59 -0.21
N CYS A 8 55.81 -28.06 -1.42
CA CYS A 8 55.04 -27.74 -2.64
C CYS A 8 53.63 -28.32 -2.61
N ILE A 9 53.44 -29.54 -2.08
CA ILE A 9 52.11 -30.16 -1.91
C ILE A 9 51.30 -29.40 -0.85
N MET A 10 51.91 -28.98 0.25
CA MET A 10 51.26 -28.18 1.29
C MET A 10 50.89 -26.77 0.79
N LEU A 11 51.78 -26.11 0.04
CA LEU A 11 51.50 -24.82 -0.62
C LEU A 11 50.41 -24.95 -1.68
N LYS A 12 50.38 -26.06 -2.43
CA LYS A 12 49.33 -26.36 -3.39
C LYS A 12 48.00 -26.60 -2.67
N ASN A 13 47.97 -27.39 -1.60
CA ASN A 13 46.77 -27.62 -0.79
C ASN A 13 46.25 -26.31 -0.16
N ILE A 14 47.12 -25.47 0.42
CA ILE A 14 46.72 -24.16 0.97
C ILE A 14 46.18 -23.24 -0.13
N ARG A 15 46.84 -23.20 -1.30
CA ARG A 15 46.39 -22.42 -2.45
C ARG A 15 45.04 -22.92 -3.00
N ASP A 16 44.85 -24.24 -3.05
CA ASP A 16 43.62 -24.87 -3.51
C ASP A 16 42.48 -24.61 -2.52
N THR A 17 42.73 -24.67 -1.20
CA THR A 17 41.74 -24.31 -0.15
C THR A 17 41.36 -22.83 -0.20
N VAL A 18 42.32 -21.92 -0.36
CA VAL A 18 42.06 -20.47 -0.48
C VAL A 18 41.30 -20.16 -1.78
N MET A 19 41.61 -20.85 -2.88
CA MET A 19 40.89 -20.69 -4.15
C MET A 19 39.46 -21.23 -4.07
N LEU A 20 39.24 -22.37 -3.39
CA LEU A 20 37.91 -22.92 -3.12
C LEU A 20 37.08 -21.96 -2.26
N PHE A 21 37.65 -21.43 -1.19
CA PHE A 21 36.97 -20.49 -0.30
C PHE A 21 36.58 -19.19 -1.01
N SER A 22 37.50 -18.60 -1.80
CA SER A 22 37.22 -17.41 -2.62
C SER A 22 36.11 -17.65 -3.66
N THR A 23 36.08 -18.85 -4.27
CA THR A 23 35.04 -19.21 -5.25
C THR A 23 33.70 -19.44 -4.56
N GLY A 24 33.69 -20.04 -3.36
CA GLY A 24 32.49 -20.20 -2.54
C GLY A 24 31.85 -18.85 -2.21
N ILE A 25 32.63 -17.88 -1.71
CA ILE A 25 32.09 -16.55 -1.35
C ILE A 25 31.54 -15.83 -2.59
N LEU A 26 32.20 -15.94 -3.74
CA LEU A 26 31.71 -15.38 -4.99
C LEU A 26 30.31 -15.90 -5.33
N VAL A 27 30.15 -17.23 -5.31
CA VAL A 27 28.86 -17.89 -5.61
C VAL A 27 27.80 -17.45 -4.61
N THR A 28 28.12 -17.45 -3.32
CA THR A 28 27.21 -16.99 -2.27
C THR A 28 26.78 -15.54 -2.48
N ASN A 29 27.71 -14.62 -2.74
CA ASN A 29 27.39 -13.21 -2.98
C ASN A 29 26.44 -13.04 -4.17
N VAL A 30 26.71 -13.70 -5.30
CA VAL A 30 25.87 -13.62 -6.50
C VAL A 30 24.46 -14.12 -6.20
N ILE A 31 24.34 -15.28 -5.56
CA ILE A 31 23.03 -15.86 -5.21
C ILE A 31 22.28 -14.91 -4.26
N CYS A 32 22.90 -14.52 -3.14
CA CYS A 32 22.25 -13.70 -2.13
C CYS A 32 21.82 -12.34 -2.69
N ILE A 33 22.66 -11.66 -3.49
CA ILE A 33 22.34 -10.33 -4.02
C ILE A 33 21.26 -10.40 -5.08
N LEU A 34 21.34 -11.34 -6.04
CA LEU A 34 20.29 -11.46 -7.06
C LEU A 34 18.97 -11.90 -6.45
N LEU A 35 18.99 -12.80 -5.45
CA LEU A 35 17.81 -13.19 -4.70
C LEU A 35 17.22 -12.00 -3.93
N THR A 36 18.07 -11.21 -3.28
CA THR A 36 17.65 -9.98 -2.59
C THR A 36 16.95 -9.02 -3.54
N LEU A 37 17.51 -8.78 -4.74
CA LEU A 37 16.87 -7.91 -5.74
C LEU A 37 15.50 -8.43 -6.16
N THR A 38 15.37 -9.74 -6.43
CA THR A 38 14.07 -10.33 -6.84
C THR A 38 13.02 -10.33 -5.74
N VAL A 39 13.45 -10.47 -4.49
CA VAL A 39 12.56 -10.54 -3.32
C VAL A 39 12.10 -9.14 -2.93
N LEU A 40 13.01 -8.16 -2.86
CA LEU A 40 12.66 -6.77 -2.51
C LEU A 40 11.88 -6.03 -3.60
N SER A 41 11.88 -6.55 -4.84
CA SER A 41 11.08 -6.03 -5.94
C SER A 41 9.72 -6.72 -6.08
N SER A 42 9.32 -7.52 -5.08
CA SER A 42 8.08 -8.31 -5.06
C SER A 42 7.94 -9.28 -6.25
N SER A 43 9.05 -9.61 -6.93
CA SER A 43 9.05 -10.43 -8.16
C SER A 43 9.24 -11.92 -7.90
N PHE A 44 9.46 -12.32 -6.65
CA PHE A 44 9.71 -13.71 -6.28
C PHE A 44 8.42 -14.49 -5.93
N GLY A 45 7.28 -13.81 -5.79
CA GLY A 45 5.93 -14.40 -5.80
C GLY A 45 5.53 -15.31 -4.62
N PHE A 46 6.46 -15.88 -3.86
CA PHE A 46 6.15 -16.94 -2.88
C PHE A 46 6.04 -16.47 -1.41
N VAL A 47 6.29 -15.21 -1.12
CA VAL A 47 6.53 -14.75 0.26
C VAL A 47 5.76 -13.45 0.53
N THR A 48 5.15 -13.30 1.71
CA THR A 48 4.48 -12.05 2.12
C THR A 48 5.45 -10.87 2.03
N ALA A 49 4.99 -9.67 1.66
CA ALA A 49 5.88 -8.50 1.51
C ALA A 49 6.75 -8.23 2.75
N SER A 50 6.20 -8.39 3.95
CA SER A 50 6.94 -8.28 5.23
C SER A 50 8.05 -9.32 5.38
N SER A 51 7.77 -10.57 4.98
CA SER A 51 8.77 -11.64 4.99
C SER A 51 9.80 -11.45 3.89
N GLN A 52 9.42 -10.91 2.72
CA GLN A 52 10.34 -10.57 1.64
C GLN A 52 11.35 -9.51 2.09
N HIS A 53 10.87 -8.45 2.72
CA HIS A 53 11.71 -7.39 3.27
C HIS A 53 12.70 -7.92 4.31
N LEU A 54 12.22 -8.71 5.26
CA LEU A 54 13.03 -9.33 6.31
C LEU A 54 14.09 -10.29 5.72
N ILE A 55 13.71 -11.14 4.76
CA ILE A 55 14.65 -12.02 4.05
C ILE A 55 15.72 -11.19 3.34
N GLY A 56 15.35 -10.11 2.65
CA GLY A 56 16.29 -9.19 2.00
C GLY A 56 17.28 -8.57 2.99
N ILE A 57 16.81 -8.12 4.16
CA ILE A 57 17.66 -7.59 5.23
C ILE A 57 18.66 -8.65 5.70
N PHE A 58 18.22 -9.88 5.99
CA PHE A 58 19.11 -10.94 6.47
C PHE A 58 20.12 -11.38 5.41
N LEU A 59 19.70 -11.51 4.15
CA LEU A 59 20.61 -11.83 3.05
C LEU A 59 21.70 -10.76 2.89
N MET A 60 21.33 -9.48 2.94
CA MET A 60 22.28 -8.38 2.84
C MET A 60 23.18 -8.25 4.07
N LEU A 61 22.65 -8.48 5.26
CA LEU A 61 23.45 -8.55 6.48
C LEU A 61 24.49 -9.65 6.36
N GLY A 62 24.09 -10.84 5.90
CA GLY A 62 25.00 -11.95 5.60
C GLY A 62 26.09 -11.53 4.61
N VAL A 63 25.71 -10.93 3.47
CA VAL A 63 26.67 -10.44 2.48
C VAL A 63 27.66 -9.45 3.10
N VAL A 64 27.20 -8.48 3.91
CA VAL A 64 28.10 -7.53 4.58
C VAL A 64 29.03 -8.26 5.55
N LEU A 65 28.50 -9.07 6.46
CA LEU A 65 29.30 -9.76 7.48
C LEU A 65 30.34 -10.73 6.89
N PHE A 66 29.98 -11.48 5.84
CA PHE A 66 30.90 -12.41 5.17
C PHE A 66 32.02 -11.72 4.38
N ASN A 67 31.80 -10.47 3.96
CA ASN A 67 32.75 -9.73 3.14
C ASN A 67 33.51 -8.65 3.92
N PHE A 68 33.06 -8.27 5.12
CA PHE A 68 33.66 -7.20 5.91
C PHE A 68 34.69 -7.74 6.92
N PRO A 69 35.99 -7.52 6.73
CA PRO A 69 37.02 -8.04 7.62
C PRO A 69 37.21 -7.15 8.87
N PHE A 70 36.29 -7.24 9.83
CA PHE A 70 36.23 -6.40 11.05
C PHE A 70 37.59 -6.17 11.74
N HIS A 71 38.38 -7.23 11.93
CA HIS A 71 39.68 -7.14 12.59
C HIS A 71 40.70 -6.31 11.79
N LEU A 72 40.68 -6.42 10.45
CA LEU A 72 41.56 -5.64 9.58
C LEU A 72 41.14 -4.17 9.51
N THR A 73 39.83 -3.91 9.51
CA THR A 73 39.25 -2.56 9.54
C THR A 73 39.69 -1.78 10.78
N LEU A 74 39.56 -2.36 11.99
CA LEU A 74 39.99 -1.72 13.24
C LEU A 74 41.50 -1.39 13.25
N ARG A 75 42.30 -2.27 12.65
CA ARG A 75 43.75 -2.07 12.53
C ARG A 75 44.12 -0.96 11.53
N HIS A 76 43.32 -0.75 10.49
CA HIS A 76 43.54 0.31 9.50
C HIS A 76 42.99 1.66 9.96
N LEU A 77 41.94 1.68 10.77
CA LEU A 77 41.42 2.90 11.40
C LEU A 77 42.39 3.46 12.46
N SER A 78 43.17 2.61 13.13
CA SER A 78 44.16 3.01 14.15
C SER A 78 45.52 3.43 13.59
N LYS A 79 45.76 3.26 12.28
CA LYS A 79 47.02 3.63 11.62
C LYS A 79 46.80 4.77 10.64
N THR A 80 47.85 5.58 10.40
CA THR A 80 47.88 6.53 9.27
C THR A 80 47.89 5.78 7.94
N ASN A 81 46.69 5.51 7.41
CA ASN A 81 46.47 4.85 6.13
C ASN A 81 46.20 5.90 5.03
N PRO A 82 46.93 5.91 3.90
CA PRO A 82 46.69 6.82 2.77
C PRO A 82 45.27 6.70 2.17
N HIS A 83 44.57 5.57 2.38
CA HIS A 83 43.21 5.31 1.89
C HIS A 83 42.13 5.40 2.97
N LEU A 84 42.44 6.01 4.13
CA LEU A 84 41.50 6.16 5.26
C LEU A 84 40.19 6.85 4.86
N GLN A 85 40.23 7.85 3.97
CA GLN A 85 39.02 8.54 3.49
C GLN A 85 38.06 7.60 2.76
N SER A 86 38.57 6.76 1.85
CA SER A 86 37.74 5.78 1.13
C SER A 86 37.12 4.75 2.07
N LEU A 87 37.88 4.33 3.10
CA LEU A 87 37.39 3.43 4.13
C LEU A 87 36.23 4.06 4.93
N LEU A 88 36.39 5.30 5.40
CA LEU A 88 35.35 6.02 6.15
C LEU A 88 34.10 6.27 5.31
N ILE A 89 34.27 6.74 4.05
CA ILE A 89 33.14 6.94 3.13
C ILE A 89 32.43 5.61 2.87
N GLY A 90 33.19 4.53 2.67
CA GLY A 90 32.62 3.19 2.48
C GLY A 90 31.75 2.74 3.66
N ILE A 91 32.24 2.92 4.90
CA ILE A 91 31.50 2.57 6.12
C ILE A 91 30.21 3.40 6.21
N LEU A 92 30.29 4.71 5.98
CA LEU A 92 29.13 5.60 6.02
C LEU A 92 28.08 5.22 4.96
N LEU A 93 28.49 4.91 3.73
CA LEU A 93 27.57 4.48 2.68
C LEU A 93 26.91 3.14 3.00
N SER A 94 27.67 2.16 3.49
CA SER A 94 27.11 0.87 3.90
C SER A 94 26.14 1.00 5.07
N LEU A 95 26.46 1.82 6.07
CA LEU A 95 25.57 2.09 7.19
C LEU A 95 24.30 2.82 6.74
N PHE A 96 24.44 3.88 5.94
CA PHE A 96 23.31 4.64 5.40
C PHE A 96 22.38 3.74 4.58
N GLY A 97 22.93 2.95 3.66
CA GLY A 97 22.15 2.01 2.85
C GLY A 97 21.44 0.96 3.71
N PHE A 98 22.10 0.43 4.76
CA PHE A 98 21.48 -0.57 5.62
C PHE A 98 20.40 0.02 6.54
N VAL A 99 20.61 1.21 7.10
CA VAL A 99 19.60 1.94 7.88
C VAL A 99 18.38 2.22 7.02
N LEU A 100 18.60 2.67 5.78
CA LEU A 100 17.51 2.92 4.84
C LEU A 100 16.79 1.62 4.47
N LEU A 101 17.52 0.52 4.22
CA LEU A 101 16.91 -0.78 3.96
C LEU A 101 16.01 -1.21 5.10
N VAL A 102 16.36 -0.94 6.36
CA VAL A 102 15.56 -1.34 7.54
C VAL A 102 14.35 -0.43 7.78
N ILE A 103 14.51 0.89 7.62
CA ILE A 103 13.50 1.88 8.05
C ILE A 103 12.53 2.27 6.92
N ALA A 104 12.94 2.16 5.66
CA ALA A 104 12.09 2.60 4.56
C ALA A 104 10.79 1.78 4.49
N LYS A 105 9.69 2.44 4.12
CA LYS A 105 8.36 1.82 3.96
C LYS A 105 8.02 1.43 2.52
N THR A 106 8.93 1.67 1.56
CA THR A 106 8.66 1.45 0.12
C THR A 106 9.68 0.54 -0.54
N ASP A 107 9.20 -0.38 -1.37
CA ASP A 107 10.01 -1.31 -2.18
C ASP A 107 11.07 -0.58 -3.02
N LEU A 108 10.74 0.61 -3.52
CA LEU A 108 11.66 1.44 -4.30
C LEU A 108 12.92 1.80 -3.50
N LEU A 109 12.76 2.24 -2.25
CA LEU A 109 13.90 2.57 -1.38
C LEU A 109 14.65 1.32 -0.94
N TRP A 110 13.96 0.20 -0.73
CA TRP A 110 14.60 -1.10 -0.45
C TRP A 110 15.55 -1.50 -1.57
N VAL A 111 15.07 -1.54 -2.82
CA VAL A 111 15.89 -1.92 -3.99
C VAL A 111 17.02 -0.91 -4.22
N CYS A 112 16.76 0.40 -4.10
CA CYS A 112 17.78 1.45 -4.29
C CYS A 112 18.89 1.44 -3.22
N SER A 113 18.62 0.88 -2.03
CA SER A 113 19.62 0.78 -0.95
C SER A 113 20.72 -0.25 -1.25
N ILE A 114 20.40 -1.32 -1.98
CA ILE A 114 21.32 -2.44 -2.28
C ILE A 114 22.60 -1.97 -2.99
N PRO A 115 22.54 -1.24 -4.12
CA PRO A 115 23.76 -0.78 -4.77
C PRO A 115 24.57 0.23 -3.93
N VAL A 116 23.94 0.94 -2.99
CA VAL A 116 24.65 1.82 -2.04
C VAL A 116 25.44 0.99 -1.03
N ILE A 117 24.82 -0.04 -0.45
CA ILE A 117 25.47 -0.97 0.48
C ILE A 117 26.69 -1.64 -0.19
N LEU A 118 26.50 -2.17 -1.41
CA LEU A 118 27.56 -2.86 -2.16
C LEU A 118 28.68 -1.91 -2.59
N SER A 119 28.35 -0.66 -2.96
CA SER A 119 29.35 0.37 -3.28
C SER A 119 30.15 0.76 -2.04
N GLY A 120 29.51 0.91 -0.88
CA GLY A 120 30.18 1.17 0.40
C GLY A 120 31.12 0.03 0.80
N LEU A 121 30.66 -1.22 0.65
CA LEU A 121 31.46 -2.42 0.93
C LEU A 121 32.67 -2.53 -0.01
N SER A 122 32.48 -2.24 -1.30
CA SER A 122 33.56 -2.21 -2.29
C SER A 122 34.61 -1.14 -1.97
N LEU A 123 34.19 0.05 -1.51
CA LEU A 123 35.09 1.12 -1.07
C LEU A 123 35.83 0.78 0.22
N CYS A 124 35.18 0.11 1.18
CA CYS A 124 35.83 -0.37 2.40
C CYS A 124 36.97 -1.32 2.05
N LEU A 125 36.67 -2.32 1.23
CA LEU A 125 37.63 -3.31 0.74
C LEU A 125 38.80 -2.65 -0.01
N PHE A 126 38.51 -1.68 -0.88
CA PHE A 126 39.53 -0.86 -1.53
C PHE A 126 40.43 -0.10 -0.53
N GLY A 127 39.84 0.49 0.52
CA GLY A 127 40.59 1.20 1.57
C GLY A 127 41.50 0.31 2.42
N MET A 128 41.31 -1.02 2.33
CA MET A 128 42.12 -2.05 3.00
C MET A 128 43.06 -2.79 2.03
N ASP A 129 43.26 -2.26 0.83
CA ASP A 129 44.06 -2.87 -0.24
C ASP A 129 43.59 -4.28 -0.62
N HIS A 130 42.34 -4.63 -0.33
CA HIS A 130 41.69 -5.88 -0.73
C HIS A 130 40.69 -5.58 -1.84
N GLN A 131 41.04 -5.82 -3.10
CA GLN A 131 40.08 -5.61 -4.20
C GLN A 131 39.31 -6.89 -4.52
N ARG A 132 37.97 -6.75 -4.63
CA ARG A 132 37.05 -7.80 -5.06
C ARG A 132 36.21 -7.28 -6.22
N ASN A 133 36.62 -7.61 -7.44
CA ASN A 133 36.03 -7.07 -8.68
C ASN A 133 34.58 -7.53 -8.88
N GLU A 134 34.21 -8.69 -8.34
CA GLU A 134 32.84 -9.20 -8.33
C GLU A 134 31.87 -8.31 -7.56
N LEU A 135 32.30 -7.69 -6.45
CA LEU A 135 31.43 -6.83 -5.65
C LEU A 135 31.16 -5.52 -6.37
N HIS A 136 32.16 -5.01 -7.10
CA HIS A 136 31.97 -3.87 -7.98
C HIS A 136 30.99 -4.20 -9.12
N LEU A 137 31.15 -5.36 -9.77
CA LEU A 137 30.21 -5.82 -10.79
C LEU A 137 28.80 -5.93 -10.21
N LEU A 138 28.63 -6.58 -9.05
CA LEU A 138 27.34 -6.73 -8.39
C LEU A 138 26.71 -5.38 -8.00
N ALA A 139 27.51 -4.40 -7.57
CA ALA A 139 27.02 -3.04 -7.34
C ALA A 139 26.49 -2.39 -8.63
N VAL A 140 27.16 -2.59 -9.77
CA VAL A 140 26.69 -2.12 -11.09
C VAL A 140 25.40 -2.83 -11.52
N VAL A 141 25.30 -4.15 -11.27
CA VAL A 141 24.10 -4.94 -11.54
C VAL A 141 22.91 -4.42 -10.74
N SER A 142 23.09 -4.32 -9.41
CA SER A 142 22.05 -3.80 -8.51
C SER A 142 21.65 -2.37 -8.88
N PHE A 143 22.59 -1.51 -9.26
CA PHE A 143 22.30 -0.15 -9.71
C PHE A 143 21.49 -0.13 -11.00
N SER A 144 21.89 -0.94 -11.99
CA SER A 144 21.18 -1.03 -13.28
C SER A 144 19.76 -1.56 -13.09
N TYR A 145 19.59 -2.58 -12.24
CA TYR A 145 18.27 -3.10 -11.90
C TYR A 145 17.43 -2.08 -11.11
N SER A 146 18.01 -1.37 -10.14
CA SER A 146 17.32 -0.31 -9.39
C SER A 146 16.79 0.78 -10.31
N LEU A 147 17.55 1.16 -11.34
CA LEU A 147 17.11 2.11 -12.36
C LEU A 147 15.96 1.55 -13.21
N VAL A 148 16.03 0.29 -13.65
CA VAL A 148 14.93 -0.36 -14.40
C VAL A 148 13.67 -0.44 -13.53
N PHE A 149 13.81 -0.83 -12.27
CA PHE A 149 12.71 -0.91 -11.31
C PHE A 149 12.06 0.46 -11.09
N LEU A 150 12.87 1.51 -10.84
CA LEU A 150 12.38 2.90 -10.74
C LEU A 150 11.55 3.29 -11.99
N LEU A 151 12.07 3.01 -13.18
CA LEU A 151 11.38 3.35 -14.44
C LEU A 151 10.07 2.55 -14.59
N LEU A 152 10.03 1.28 -14.19
CA LEU A 152 8.79 0.48 -14.21
C LEU A 152 7.76 0.98 -13.19
N GLN A 153 8.18 1.51 -12.04
CA GLN A 153 7.28 2.05 -11.02
C GLN A 153 6.71 3.43 -11.35
N THR A 154 7.34 4.18 -12.26
CA THR A 154 7.05 5.61 -12.50
C THR A 154 6.63 5.94 -13.94
N ILE A 155 6.95 5.09 -14.91
CA ILE A 155 6.62 5.30 -16.33
C ILE A 155 5.60 4.26 -16.77
N PRO A 156 4.31 4.64 -16.88
CA PRO A 156 3.26 3.68 -17.18
C PRO A 156 3.42 2.90 -18.48
N THR A 157 3.92 3.54 -19.53
CA THR A 157 4.11 2.88 -20.83
C THR A 157 5.15 1.75 -20.74
N LEU A 158 6.16 1.88 -19.88
CA LEU A 158 7.14 0.81 -19.66
C LEU A 158 6.53 -0.35 -18.88
N TRP A 159 5.73 -0.06 -17.85
CA TRP A 159 4.99 -1.10 -17.13
C TRP A 159 4.01 -1.83 -18.05
N PHE A 160 3.26 -1.10 -18.87
CA PHE A 160 2.34 -1.70 -19.86
C PHE A 160 3.08 -2.63 -20.82
N LEU A 161 4.23 -2.19 -21.35
CA LEU A 161 5.07 -3.03 -22.22
C LEU A 161 5.58 -4.27 -21.49
N TYR A 162 5.93 -4.16 -20.21
CA TYR A 162 6.36 -5.28 -19.39
C TYR A 162 5.25 -6.31 -19.19
N GLN A 163 4.04 -5.86 -18.82
CA GLN A 163 2.83 -6.68 -18.70
C GLN A 163 2.51 -7.39 -20.02
N GLN A 164 2.36 -6.63 -21.11
CA GLN A 164 1.96 -7.17 -22.41
C GLN A 164 3.01 -8.13 -22.98
N SER A 165 4.30 -7.90 -22.72
CA SER A 165 5.35 -8.84 -23.13
C SER A 165 5.21 -10.19 -22.42
N SER A 166 4.84 -10.20 -21.14
CA SER A 166 4.57 -11.43 -20.39
C SER A 166 3.37 -12.18 -20.98
N LEU A 167 2.23 -11.49 -21.10
CA LEU A 167 0.99 -12.07 -21.62
C LEU A 167 1.14 -12.61 -23.05
N LEU A 168 1.78 -11.84 -23.94
CA LEU A 168 2.03 -12.24 -25.33
C LEU A 168 2.85 -13.53 -25.40
N ILE A 169 3.90 -13.64 -24.59
CA ILE A 169 4.79 -14.81 -24.59
C ILE A 169 4.08 -16.02 -23.99
N THR A 170 3.31 -15.84 -22.92
CA THR A 170 2.55 -16.95 -22.31
C THR A 170 1.44 -17.43 -23.23
N HIS A 171 0.73 -16.52 -23.91
CA HIS A 171 -0.26 -16.89 -24.92
C HIS A 171 0.37 -17.63 -26.10
N ALA A 172 1.57 -17.20 -26.55
CA ALA A 172 2.29 -17.91 -27.60
C ALA A 172 2.67 -19.34 -27.17
N VAL A 173 3.18 -19.52 -25.95
CA VAL A 173 3.44 -20.86 -25.37
C VAL A 173 2.15 -21.69 -25.32
N GLY A 174 1.04 -21.07 -24.89
CA GLY A 174 -0.26 -21.74 -24.85
C GLY A 174 -0.72 -22.19 -26.24
N PHE A 175 -0.61 -21.31 -27.24
CA PHE A 175 -0.92 -21.61 -28.64
C PHE A 175 -0.08 -22.77 -29.18
N PHE A 176 1.24 -22.75 -28.97
CA PHE A 176 2.13 -23.83 -29.46
C PHE A 176 1.89 -25.17 -28.76
N THR A 177 1.38 -25.15 -27.54
CA THR A 177 1.11 -26.37 -26.76
C THR A 177 -0.35 -26.81 -26.83
N GLY A 178 -1.19 -26.09 -27.57
CA GLY A 178 -2.61 -26.40 -27.75
C GLY A 178 -3.49 -26.19 -26.52
N ALA A 179 -3.04 -25.41 -25.53
CA ALA A 179 -3.78 -25.17 -24.30
C ALA A 179 -3.52 -23.75 -23.76
N PRO A 180 -4.56 -22.96 -23.41
CA PRO A 180 -4.38 -21.54 -23.10
C PRO A 180 -3.56 -21.33 -21.82
N LEU A 181 -2.75 -20.28 -21.80
CA LEU A 181 -1.88 -19.90 -20.68
C LEU A 181 -1.74 -18.38 -20.63
N SER A 182 -2.22 -17.74 -19.57
CA SER A 182 -2.20 -16.28 -19.41
C SER A 182 -1.55 -15.92 -18.08
N LEU A 183 -0.27 -15.52 -18.09
CA LEU A 183 0.46 -15.20 -16.86
C LEU A 183 0.97 -13.76 -16.87
N GLY A 184 0.65 -13.02 -15.82
CA GLY A 184 1.27 -11.74 -15.51
C GLY A 184 2.77 -11.86 -15.25
N PRO A 185 3.54 -10.77 -15.30
CA PRO A 185 4.98 -10.76 -15.12
C PRO A 185 5.51 -11.39 -13.82
N THR A 186 4.75 -11.32 -12.73
CA THR A 186 5.05 -11.95 -11.45
C THR A 186 4.98 -13.46 -11.60
N ASN A 187 3.83 -14.00 -12.01
CA ASN A 187 3.61 -15.45 -12.16
C ASN A 187 4.38 -16.08 -13.34
N SER A 188 4.73 -15.31 -14.36
CA SER A 188 5.57 -15.79 -15.46
C SER A 188 7.05 -15.83 -15.10
N GLY A 189 7.47 -15.26 -13.97
CA GLY A 189 8.87 -15.12 -13.58
C GLY A 189 9.63 -14.05 -14.37
N ALA A 190 8.94 -13.14 -15.08
CA ALA A 190 9.59 -12.10 -15.87
C ALA A 190 10.48 -11.17 -15.02
N GLY A 191 10.18 -10.98 -13.73
CA GLY A 191 11.04 -10.19 -12.84
C GLY A 191 12.37 -10.87 -12.54
N ILE A 192 12.38 -12.20 -12.35
CA ILE A 192 13.60 -13.01 -12.23
C ILE A 192 14.43 -12.94 -13.51
N LEU A 193 13.76 -12.96 -14.67
CA LEU A 193 14.37 -12.79 -15.97
C LEU A 193 15.03 -11.40 -16.09
N LEU A 194 14.36 -10.33 -15.67
CA LEU A 194 14.88 -8.96 -15.71
C LEU A 194 16.14 -8.79 -14.84
N VAL A 195 16.16 -9.34 -13.62
CA VAL A 195 17.36 -9.31 -12.75
C VAL A 195 18.53 -10.02 -13.44
N SER A 196 18.27 -11.17 -14.08
CA SER A 196 19.28 -11.93 -14.80
C SER A 196 19.79 -11.19 -16.04
N LEU A 197 18.90 -10.55 -16.81
CA LEU A 197 19.27 -9.70 -17.94
C LEU A 197 20.11 -8.51 -17.49
N ALA A 198 19.74 -7.84 -16.40
CA ALA A 198 20.52 -6.75 -15.81
C ALA A 198 21.94 -7.22 -15.46
N PHE A 199 22.10 -8.46 -14.96
CA PHE A 199 23.40 -9.07 -14.72
C PHE A 199 24.23 -9.23 -16.01
N LEU A 200 23.64 -9.82 -17.06
CA LEU A 200 24.33 -10.08 -18.33
C LEU A 200 24.76 -8.77 -19.02
N PHE A 201 23.86 -7.78 -19.09
CA PHE A 201 24.15 -6.47 -19.69
C PHE A 201 25.20 -5.70 -18.90
N SER A 202 25.11 -5.67 -17.56
CA SER A 202 26.09 -4.99 -16.71
C SER A 202 27.49 -5.63 -16.85
N SER A 203 27.55 -6.96 -16.88
CA SER A 203 28.80 -7.70 -17.08
C SER A 203 29.48 -7.36 -18.42
N PHE A 204 28.69 -7.15 -19.47
CA PHE A 204 29.19 -6.70 -20.77
C PHE A 204 29.63 -5.22 -20.75
N CYS A 205 28.91 -4.35 -20.03
CA CYS A 205 29.19 -2.93 -19.93
C CYS A 205 30.45 -2.62 -19.11
N VAL A 206 30.74 -3.40 -18.06
CA VAL A 206 31.92 -3.21 -17.19
C VAL A 206 33.23 -3.56 -17.90
N LYS A 207 33.22 -4.43 -18.92
CA LYS A 207 34.43 -4.78 -19.69
C LYS A 207 35.03 -3.56 -20.41
N SER A 208 36.33 -3.34 -20.24
CA SER A 208 37.07 -2.20 -20.81
C SER A 208 37.21 -2.27 -22.34
N ARG A 209 37.47 -3.46 -22.89
CA ARG A 209 37.53 -3.73 -24.33
C ARG A 209 36.42 -4.71 -24.71
N LYS A 210 35.52 -4.26 -25.59
CA LYS A 210 34.42 -5.07 -26.12
C LYS A 210 34.87 -5.71 -27.42
N THR A 211 34.88 -7.03 -27.51
CA THR A 211 35.16 -7.74 -28.76
C THR A 211 33.87 -8.20 -29.43
N ARG A 212 33.89 -8.45 -30.75
CA ARG A 212 32.77 -9.08 -31.46
C ARG A 212 32.39 -10.43 -30.83
N ARG A 213 33.36 -11.16 -30.28
CA ARG A 213 33.13 -12.41 -29.55
C ARG A 213 32.33 -12.19 -28.27
N ASP A 214 32.63 -11.14 -27.49
CA ASP A 214 31.88 -10.81 -26.27
C ASP A 214 30.42 -10.47 -26.57
N LEU A 215 30.16 -9.74 -27.66
CA LEU A 215 28.80 -9.42 -28.09
C LEU A 215 28.03 -10.69 -28.50
N LEU A 216 28.65 -11.56 -29.31
CA LEU A 216 28.04 -12.83 -29.71
C LEU A 216 27.74 -13.73 -28.49
N LEU A 217 28.62 -13.73 -27.48
CA LEU A 217 28.41 -14.47 -26.24
C LEU A 217 27.29 -13.89 -25.39
N LEU A 218 27.18 -12.56 -25.31
CA LEU A 218 26.06 -11.92 -24.64
C LEU A 218 24.74 -12.34 -25.32
N CYS A 219 24.67 -12.24 -26.66
CA CYS A 219 23.50 -12.68 -27.42
C CYS A 219 23.19 -14.17 -27.19
N LEU A 220 24.22 -15.03 -27.15
CA LEU A 220 24.06 -16.46 -26.86
C LEU A 220 23.45 -16.68 -25.47
N TRP A 221 23.98 -16.04 -24.43
CA TRP A 221 23.47 -16.22 -23.06
C TRP A 221 22.08 -15.61 -22.86
N ILE A 222 21.75 -14.52 -23.55
CA ILE A 222 20.38 -13.99 -23.61
C ILE A 222 19.45 -15.01 -24.27
N ALA A 223 19.87 -15.64 -25.37
CA ALA A 223 19.09 -16.69 -26.03
C ALA A 223 18.89 -17.92 -25.13
N VAL A 224 19.94 -18.36 -24.41
CA VAL A 224 19.84 -19.45 -23.41
C VAL A 224 18.85 -19.08 -22.31
N LEU A 225 18.90 -17.86 -21.79
CA LEU A 225 17.97 -17.37 -20.79
C LEU A 225 16.51 -17.39 -21.30
N GLY A 226 16.29 -16.97 -22.55
CA GLY A 226 14.98 -17.05 -23.20
C GLY A 226 14.48 -18.49 -23.38
N ILE A 227 15.36 -19.44 -23.71
CA ILE A 227 15.03 -20.87 -23.78
C ILE A 227 14.66 -21.41 -22.41
N LEU A 228 15.42 -21.09 -21.36
CA LEU A 228 15.12 -21.52 -19.99
C LEU A 228 13.76 -20.98 -19.52
N TRP A 229 13.45 -19.73 -19.87
CA TRP A 229 12.14 -19.15 -19.59
C TRP A 229 11.02 -19.86 -20.34
N PHE A 230 11.19 -20.11 -21.64
CA PHE A 230 10.23 -20.89 -22.42
C PHE A 230 9.99 -22.29 -21.84
N LEU A 231 11.06 -22.99 -21.41
CA LEU A 231 10.96 -24.30 -20.76
C LEU A 231 10.25 -24.23 -19.42
N TYR A 232 10.48 -23.16 -18.65
CA TYR A 232 9.77 -22.92 -17.40
C TYR A 232 8.27 -22.70 -17.63
N LEU A 233 7.89 -21.89 -18.61
CA LEU A 233 6.49 -21.68 -18.99
C LEU A 233 5.84 -22.96 -19.51
N LEU A 234 6.58 -23.77 -20.27
CA LEU A 234 6.13 -25.10 -20.70
C LEU A 234 5.91 -26.04 -19.51
N LEU A 235 6.79 -26.00 -18.50
CA LEU A 235 6.66 -26.79 -17.29
C LEU A 235 5.42 -26.39 -16.49
N LEU A 236 5.21 -25.08 -16.29
CA LEU A 236 3.99 -24.55 -15.66
C LEU A 236 2.76 -25.09 -16.38
N ARG A 237 2.76 -25.05 -17.72
CA ARG A 237 1.67 -25.60 -18.53
C ARG A 237 1.46 -27.11 -18.36
N LEU A 238 2.51 -27.90 -18.14
CA LEU A 238 2.43 -29.37 -18.08
C LEU A 238 1.92 -29.89 -16.74
N ILE A 239 2.01 -29.09 -15.69
CA ILE A 239 1.58 -29.46 -14.34
C ILE A 239 0.14 -29.00 -14.17
N THR A 240 -0.76 -29.90 -13.76
CA THR A 240 -2.05 -29.49 -13.18
C THR A 240 -1.74 -28.96 -11.79
N TYR A 241 -1.84 -27.64 -11.62
CA TYR A 241 -1.46 -26.96 -10.39
C TYR A 241 -2.65 -26.14 -9.90
N ALA A 242 -2.89 -26.09 -8.58
CA ALA A 242 -3.81 -25.10 -8.02
C ALA A 242 -3.17 -23.71 -8.17
N SER A 243 -3.93 -22.64 -8.37
CA SER A 243 -3.39 -21.28 -8.69
C SER A 243 -2.10 -20.89 -7.93
N ALA A 244 -2.06 -21.10 -6.61
CA ALA A 244 -0.92 -20.82 -5.74
C ALA A 244 0.33 -21.69 -5.96
N ASP A 245 0.18 -22.89 -6.53
CA ASP A 245 1.28 -23.81 -6.82
C ASP A 245 2.23 -23.31 -7.93
N SER A 246 1.76 -22.41 -8.81
CA SER A 246 2.62 -21.77 -9.83
C SER A 246 3.82 -21.06 -9.22
N LEU A 247 3.59 -20.38 -8.09
CA LEU A 247 4.59 -19.61 -7.35
C LEU A 247 5.64 -20.52 -6.69
N LYS A 248 5.30 -21.78 -6.38
CA LYS A 248 6.24 -22.77 -5.79
C LYS A 248 7.38 -23.14 -6.74
N LEU A 249 7.24 -22.89 -8.04
CA LEU A 249 8.28 -23.17 -9.04
C LEU A 249 9.25 -22.00 -9.27
N HIS A 250 9.00 -20.82 -8.69
CA HIS A 250 9.89 -19.66 -8.80
C HIS A 250 11.33 -19.95 -8.30
N PRO A 251 11.55 -20.64 -7.16
CA PRO A 251 12.90 -20.99 -6.73
C PRO A 251 13.66 -21.85 -7.75
N LEU A 252 12.97 -22.80 -8.39
CA LEU A 252 13.56 -23.62 -9.44
C LEU A 252 13.94 -22.76 -10.65
N PHE A 253 13.05 -21.89 -11.10
CA PHE A 253 13.32 -20.99 -12.23
C PHE A 253 14.48 -20.03 -11.93
N PHE A 254 14.52 -19.46 -10.72
CA PHE A 254 15.64 -18.64 -10.26
C PHE A 254 16.97 -19.39 -10.33
N ILE A 255 17.03 -20.63 -9.84
CA ILE A 255 18.24 -21.47 -9.92
C ILE A 255 18.65 -21.71 -11.37
N LEU A 256 17.70 -21.97 -12.29
CA LEU A 256 18.00 -22.13 -13.70
C LEU A 256 18.57 -20.85 -14.33
N CYS A 257 18.01 -19.68 -13.99
CA CYS A 257 18.51 -18.38 -14.45
C CYS A 257 19.94 -18.08 -13.98
N LEU A 258 20.45 -18.73 -12.93
CA LEU A 258 21.84 -18.60 -12.50
C LEU A 258 22.84 -19.28 -13.47
N ILE A 259 22.40 -20.20 -14.33
CA ILE A 259 23.28 -20.88 -15.30
C ILE A 259 23.98 -19.88 -16.25
N PRO A 260 23.26 -19.00 -16.99
CA PRO A 260 23.90 -17.98 -17.82
C PRO A 260 24.71 -16.96 -17.01
N VAL A 261 24.26 -16.62 -15.80
CA VAL A 261 24.98 -15.73 -14.87
C VAL A 261 26.37 -16.30 -14.54
N PHE A 262 26.43 -17.55 -14.07
CA PHE A 262 27.71 -18.20 -13.76
C PHE A 262 28.54 -18.50 -15.00
N GLY A 263 27.91 -18.78 -16.15
CA GLY A 263 28.60 -18.95 -17.43
C GLY A 263 29.42 -17.73 -17.86
N ILE A 264 28.86 -16.51 -17.68
CA ILE A 264 29.60 -15.26 -17.91
C ILE A 264 30.63 -15.02 -16.81
N LEU A 265 30.28 -15.26 -15.54
CA LEU A 265 31.13 -14.96 -14.39
C LEU A 265 32.45 -15.78 -14.39
N LEU A 266 32.37 -17.07 -14.71
CA LEU A 266 33.56 -17.94 -14.83
C LEU A 266 34.54 -17.40 -15.88
N ARG A 267 34.04 -16.81 -16.95
CA ARG A 267 34.86 -16.22 -18.02
C ARG A 267 35.37 -14.82 -17.68
N TYR A 268 34.62 -14.05 -16.90
CA TYR A 268 35.08 -12.78 -16.35
C TYR A 268 36.36 -13.00 -15.52
N ARG A 269 36.39 -14.01 -14.66
CA ARG A 269 37.57 -14.40 -13.88
C ARG A 269 38.75 -14.84 -14.75
N ALA A 270 38.49 -15.58 -15.83
CA ALA A 270 39.53 -16.04 -16.75
C ALA A 270 40.17 -14.91 -17.59
N SER A 271 39.51 -13.75 -17.69
CA SER A 271 40.04 -12.57 -18.39
C SER A 271 40.93 -11.71 -17.50
N GLU A 272 40.73 -11.71 -16.18
CA GLU A 272 41.54 -10.94 -15.22
C GLU A 272 42.91 -11.56 -14.92
N THR A 273 43.09 -12.86 -15.19
CA THR A 273 44.41 -13.52 -15.10
C THR A 273 45.39 -13.04 -16.19
N ALA A 274 44.92 -12.30 -17.20
CA ALA A 274 45.76 -11.55 -18.13
C ALA A 274 45.91 -10.09 -17.65
N LYS A 275 46.98 -9.82 -16.89
CA LYS A 275 47.38 -8.51 -16.34
C LYS A 275 47.04 -7.29 -17.24
N GLU A 276 46.36 -6.32 -16.64
CA GLU A 276 46.74 -4.90 -16.75
C GLU A 276 46.94 -4.36 -15.34
N THR A 277 48.20 -4.09 -15.00
CA THR A 277 48.61 -3.33 -13.82
C THR A 277 47.93 -1.97 -13.88
N MET A 278 46.95 -1.71 -13.01
CA MET A 278 46.36 -0.39 -12.84
C MET A 278 47.44 0.55 -12.30
N SER A 279 47.99 1.38 -13.19
CA SER A 279 48.86 2.49 -12.83
C SER A 279 48.07 3.51 -12.01
N GLN A 280 48.23 3.43 -10.69
CA GLN A 280 47.93 4.50 -9.75
C GLN A 280 48.88 5.67 -10.01
N LYS A 281 48.34 6.83 -10.35
CA LYS A 281 48.95 8.10 -9.95
C LYS A 281 47.90 8.98 -9.28
N ASN A 282 48.10 9.11 -7.97
CA ASN A 282 47.56 10.18 -7.15
C ASN A 282 47.90 11.54 -7.77
N ASN A 283 46.87 12.38 -7.93
CA ASN A 283 46.93 13.77 -7.50
C ASN A 283 45.51 14.30 -7.34
N LEU A 284 45.08 14.31 -6.08
CA LEU A 284 43.90 14.98 -5.57
C LEU A 284 44.12 16.51 -5.64
N LYS A 285 44.18 17.11 -6.84
CA LYS A 285 44.09 18.57 -7.08
C LYS A 285 44.27 18.91 -8.56
N HIS A 286 43.15 18.92 -9.29
CA HIS A 286 42.65 20.08 -10.06
C HIS A 286 41.36 19.62 -10.75
N HIS A 287 40.28 19.53 -9.96
CA HIS A 287 38.89 19.19 -10.30
C HIS A 287 38.67 18.03 -11.29
N LEU A 288 37.87 17.05 -10.84
CA LEU A 288 36.80 16.46 -11.65
C LEU A 288 36.56 17.27 -12.95
N LYS A 289 37.18 16.88 -14.07
CA LYS A 289 37.01 17.55 -15.39
C LYS A 289 35.62 17.21 -15.93
N ASN A 290 34.66 17.80 -15.24
CA ASN A 290 33.24 18.07 -15.45
C ASN A 290 32.30 16.93 -15.84
N GLY A 291 32.68 15.99 -16.70
CA GLY A 291 31.72 15.02 -17.23
C GLY A 291 31.07 14.11 -16.18
N VAL A 292 31.86 13.41 -15.37
CA VAL A 292 31.29 12.45 -14.40
C VAL A 292 30.41 13.13 -13.34
N VAL A 293 30.76 14.34 -12.89
CA VAL A 293 29.92 15.13 -11.96
C VAL A 293 28.62 15.53 -12.63
N TRP A 294 28.69 16.06 -13.85
CA TRP A 294 27.48 16.42 -14.58
C TRP A 294 26.60 15.20 -14.88
N ALA A 295 27.18 14.04 -15.20
CA ALA A 295 26.42 12.81 -15.35
C ALA A 295 25.70 12.42 -14.05
N ALA A 296 26.38 12.56 -12.91
CA ALA A 296 25.81 12.27 -11.60
C ALA A 296 24.71 13.28 -11.20
N VAL A 297 24.91 14.57 -11.48
CA VAL A 297 23.92 15.64 -11.28
C VAL A 297 22.70 15.44 -12.18
N LEU A 298 22.91 15.12 -13.46
CA LEU A 298 21.83 14.85 -14.41
C LEU A 298 21.05 13.59 -14.02
N LEU A 299 21.73 12.55 -13.52
CA LEU A 299 21.05 11.38 -12.96
C LEU A 299 20.19 11.78 -11.77
N PHE A 300 20.75 12.51 -10.80
CA PHE A 300 20.01 13.00 -9.63
C PHE A 300 18.78 13.81 -10.03
N LEU A 301 18.93 14.77 -10.96
CA LEU A 301 17.83 15.58 -11.46
C LEU A 301 16.79 14.72 -12.17
N SER A 302 17.22 13.77 -12.99
CA SER A 302 16.33 12.84 -13.70
C SER A 302 15.46 12.05 -12.70
N THR A 303 16.08 11.39 -11.72
CA THR A 303 15.38 10.53 -10.78
C THR A 303 14.55 11.33 -9.77
N PHE A 304 15.01 12.51 -9.35
CA PHE A 304 14.25 13.42 -8.51
C PHE A 304 12.99 13.94 -9.23
N VAL A 305 13.15 14.48 -10.44
CA VAL A 305 12.02 14.96 -11.26
C VAL A 305 11.03 13.83 -11.55
N LEU A 306 11.49 12.59 -11.72
CA LEU A 306 10.61 11.45 -11.99
C LEU A 306 9.78 11.03 -10.77
N THR A 307 10.27 11.26 -9.56
CA THR A 307 9.66 10.74 -8.32
C THR A 307 8.92 11.80 -7.49
N VAL A 308 9.10 13.08 -7.77
CA VAL A 308 8.41 14.17 -7.06
C VAL A 308 7.01 14.45 -7.62
N PHE A 309 6.02 14.74 -6.77
CA PHE A 309 4.63 15.00 -7.19
C PHE A 309 4.35 16.51 -7.38
N ILE A 310 4.86 17.10 -8.47
CA ILE A 310 4.86 18.56 -8.72
C ILE A 310 3.47 19.20 -8.65
N THR A 311 2.40 18.48 -9.04
CA THR A 311 1.02 18.99 -9.08
C THR A 311 0.01 18.01 -8.48
N GLY A 312 0.47 17.08 -7.62
CA GLY A 312 -0.37 15.99 -7.09
C GLY A 312 -1.46 16.43 -6.12
N GLY A 313 -1.23 17.52 -5.36
CA GLY A 313 -2.17 18.05 -4.36
C GLY A 313 -3.28 18.92 -4.97
N SER A 314 -4.43 18.98 -4.30
CA SER A 314 -5.52 19.89 -4.69
C SER A 314 -5.13 21.35 -4.42
N THR A 315 -5.60 22.26 -5.27
CA THR A 315 -5.49 23.70 -4.95
C THR A 315 -6.62 24.09 -3.98
N PRO A 316 -6.38 25.05 -3.07
CA PRO A 316 -7.39 25.55 -2.14
C PRO A 316 -8.38 26.48 -2.85
N VAL A 317 -8.97 26.02 -3.96
CA VAL A 317 -10.09 26.72 -4.59
C VAL A 317 -11.29 26.53 -3.68
N GLU A 318 -11.86 27.65 -3.23
CA GLU A 318 -13.13 27.66 -2.48
C GLU A 318 -14.23 27.03 -3.36
N GLN A 319 -14.97 26.08 -2.76
CA GLN A 319 -16.16 25.41 -3.28
C GLN A 319 -15.90 24.52 -4.52
N GLN A 320 -15.42 23.30 -4.28
CA GLN A 320 -15.40 22.24 -5.28
C GLN A 320 -16.62 21.33 -5.13
N ILE A 321 -17.39 21.19 -6.21
CA ILE A 321 -18.61 20.40 -6.25
C ILE A 321 -18.32 19.00 -6.79
N ILE A 322 -18.78 17.98 -6.08
CA ILE A 322 -18.75 16.58 -6.48
C ILE A 322 -20.17 16.16 -6.83
N VAL A 323 -20.37 15.73 -8.06
CA VAL A 323 -21.67 15.34 -8.58
C VAL A 323 -21.72 13.82 -8.75
N PHE A 324 -22.64 13.18 -8.04
CA PHE A 324 -22.92 11.76 -8.13
C PHE A 324 -24.08 11.50 -9.07
N TYR A 325 -23.90 10.56 -10.00
CA TYR A 325 -25.01 9.99 -10.74
C TYR A 325 -25.69 8.91 -9.89
N GLY A 326 -26.85 9.25 -9.33
CA GLY A 326 -27.58 8.39 -8.39
C GLY A 326 -28.67 7.51 -9.02
N ASP A 327 -28.98 7.71 -10.30
CA ASP A 327 -29.97 6.91 -11.03
C ASP A 327 -29.31 5.74 -11.79
N HIS A 328 -30.11 4.76 -12.20
CA HIS A 328 -29.67 3.64 -13.06
C HIS A 328 -28.36 2.98 -12.62
N MET A 329 -28.27 2.62 -11.34
CA MET A 329 -27.14 1.91 -10.76
C MET A 329 -27.56 0.67 -9.96
N VAL A 330 -26.64 -0.28 -9.78
CA VAL A 330 -26.78 -1.40 -8.84
C VAL A 330 -26.18 -1.02 -7.49
N GLY A 331 -27.00 -1.14 -6.44
CA GLY A 331 -26.65 -0.80 -5.07
C GLY A 331 -27.67 0.17 -4.47
N THR A 332 -27.44 0.61 -3.23
CA THR A 332 -28.34 1.52 -2.54
C THR A 332 -27.62 2.76 -2.01
N TRP A 333 -28.38 3.85 -1.88
CA TRP A 333 -27.91 5.09 -1.25
C TRP A 333 -28.26 5.14 0.24
N ASP A 334 -28.78 4.05 0.81
CA ASP A 334 -29.33 4.03 2.16
C ASP A 334 -28.28 4.47 3.19
N VAL A 335 -28.72 5.28 4.13
CA VAL A 335 -27.96 5.60 5.35
C VAL A 335 -28.38 4.65 6.47
N PRO A 336 -27.47 4.27 7.38
CA PRO A 336 -27.83 3.40 8.51
C PRO A 336 -28.87 4.08 9.41
N GLU A 337 -29.89 3.33 9.84
CA GLU A 337 -30.96 3.84 10.70
C GLU A 337 -31.21 2.96 11.92
N TYR A 338 -31.81 3.54 12.98
CA TYR A 338 -32.23 2.78 14.14
C TYR A 338 -33.45 1.92 13.84
N GLY A 339 -33.45 0.68 14.34
CA GLY A 339 -34.51 -0.31 14.11
C GLY A 339 -34.28 -1.23 12.91
N LYS A 340 -33.23 -1.01 12.12
CA LYS A 340 -32.74 -1.93 11.09
C LYS A 340 -31.25 -2.17 11.30
N TYR A 341 -30.87 -3.44 11.45
CA TYR A 341 -29.52 -3.86 11.81
C TYR A 341 -29.06 -5.06 10.97
N GLY A 342 -27.74 -5.25 10.89
CA GLY A 342 -27.10 -6.32 10.15
C GLY A 342 -26.87 -5.99 8.68
N LYS A 343 -26.32 -6.96 7.93
CA LYS A 343 -25.79 -6.77 6.56
C LYS A 343 -26.68 -5.97 5.61
N ASP A 344 -27.98 -6.26 5.60
CA ASP A 344 -28.89 -5.65 4.63
C ASP A 344 -29.38 -4.26 5.05
N ALA A 345 -29.08 -3.83 6.28
CA ALA A 345 -29.51 -2.56 6.85
C ALA A 345 -28.44 -1.46 6.86
N VAL A 346 -27.19 -1.81 6.56
CA VAL A 346 -26.06 -0.87 6.63
C VAL A 346 -26.02 0.11 5.46
N GLY A 347 -26.68 -0.23 4.35
CA GLY A 347 -26.63 0.52 3.08
C GLY A 347 -25.28 0.42 2.37
N MET A 348 -25.26 0.76 1.07
CA MET A 348 -24.00 0.74 0.31
C MET A 348 -23.33 2.11 0.29
N PHE A 349 -23.92 3.15 -0.33
CA PHE A 349 -23.19 4.39 -0.65
C PHE A 349 -23.70 5.65 0.07
N GLY A 350 -24.70 5.53 0.96
CA GLY A 350 -25.36 6.68 1.59
C GLY A 350 -24.45 7.61 2.39
N LEU A 351 -23.43 7.05 3.04
CA LEU A 351 -22.46 7.81 3.83
C LEU A 351 -21.35 8.43 2.99
N TRP A 352 -21.23 8.06 1.71
CA TRP A 352 -20.13 8.52 0.88
C TRP A 352 -20.17 10.05 0.62
N PRO A 353 -21.31 10.67 0.23
CA PRO A 353 -21.43 12.12 0.11
C PRO A 353 -21.19 12.85 1.45
N ILE A 354 -21.63 12.24 2.56
CA ILE A 354 -21.44 12.79 3.90
C ILE A 354 -19.95 12.85 4.23
N CYS A 355 -19.22 11.74 4.04
CA CYS A 355 -17.78 11.66 4.25
C CYS A 355 -17.02 12.72 3.43
N LEU A 356 -17.35 12.91 2.15
CA LEU A 356 -16.73 13.94 1.32
C LEU A 356 -17.06 15.37 1.79
N THR A 357 -18.27 15.58 2.30
CA THR A 357 -18.66 16.85 2.90
C THR A 357 -17.80 17.16 4.13
N THR A 358 -17.47 16.15 4.94
CA THR A 358 -16.54 16.32 6.06
C THR A 358 -15.12 16.66 5.63
N PHE A 359 -14.71 16.37 4.39
CA PHE A 359 -13.43 16.83 3.81
C PHE A 359 -13.51 18.25 3.20
N GLY A 360 -14.65 18.92 3.34
CA GLY A 360 -14.90 20.26 2.81
C GLY A 360 -15.30 20.32 1.34
N TYR A 361 -15.82 19.23 0.76
CA TYR A 361 -16.44 19.27 -0.58
C TYR A 361 -17.93 19.61 -0.49
N GLU A 362 -18.46 20.27 -1.51
CA GLU A 362 -19.91 20.31 -1.73
C GLU A 362 -20.30 19.09 -2.55
N THR A 363 -21.41 18.45 -2.20
CA THR A 363 -21.85 17.22 -2.87
C THR A 363 -23.26 17.36 -3.40
N GLU A 364 -23.49 16.77 -4.57
CA GLU A 364 -24.81 16.70 -5.20
C GLU A 364 -25.09 15.29 -5.72
N ILE A 365 -26.34 14.83 -5.57
CA ILE A 365 -26.80 13.54 -6.15
C ILE A 365 -27.89 13.81 -7.17
N LEU A 366 -27.69 13.29 -8.37
CA LEU A 366 -28.63 13.36 -9.49
C LEU A 366 -29.57 12.17 -9.47
N VAL A 367 -30.89 12.42 -9.46
CA VAL A 367 -31.90 11.36 -9.39
C VAL A 367 -33.11 11.67 -10.27
N GLY A 368 -33.76 10.66 -10.84
CA GLY A 368 -34.97 10.86 -11.66
C GLY A 368 -36.21 11.32 -10.89
N ASN A 369 -36.31 11.00 -9.60
CA ASN A 369 -37.42 11.41 -8.73
C ASN A 369 -36.94 11.64 -7.30
N ARG A 370 -36.90 12.90 -6.86
CA ARG A 370 -36.36 13.27 -5.53
C ARG A 370 -37.16 12.68 -4.38
N ASN A 371 -38.50 12.70 -4.47
CA ASN A 371 -39.36 12.22 -3.39
C ASN A 371 -39.24 10.70 -3.21
N GLN A 372 -39.23 9.95 -4.31
CA GLN A 372 -39.04 8.50 -4.26
C GLN A 372 -37.66 8.15 -3.70
N PHE A 373 -36.62 8.85 -4.15
CA PHE A 373 -35.25 8.64 -3.65
C PHE A 373 -35.17 8.84 -2.14
N LEU A 374 -35.64 9.99 -1.63
CA LEU A 374 -35.59 10.31 -0.21
C LEU A 374 -36.41 9.34 0.65
N ASN A 375 -37.57 8.89 0.17
CA ASN A 375 -38.43 7.94 0.89
C ASN A 375 -37.79 6.56 1.11
N VAL A 376 -36.88 6.14 0.22
CA VAL A 376 -36.18 4.85 0.35
C VAL A 376 -34.87 5.02 1.12
N THR A 377 -34.21 6.15 0.91
CA THR A 377 -32.82 6.37 1.31
C THR A 377 -32.66 6.91 2.72
N GLN A 378 -33.58 7.77 3.16
CA GLN A 378 -33.47 8.45 4.44
C GLN A 378 -34.13 7.68 5.57
N ALA A 379 -33.54 7.80 6.76
CA ALA A 379 -34.16 7.34 7.97
C ALA A 379 -35.51 8.04 8.20
N VAL A 380 -36.54 7.29 8.54
CA VAL A 380 -37.83 7.87 8.92
C VAL A 380 -37.68 8.51 10.30
N PRO A 381 -38.03 9.80 10.50
CA PRO A 381 -37.94 10.43 11.81
C PRO A 381 -38.81 9.67 12.83
N GLN A 382 -38.17 8.90 13.70
CA GLN A 382 -38.78 8.40 14.93
C GLN A 382 -38.60 9.48 16.01
N ASN A 383 -39.24 9.36 17.19
CA ASN A 383 -39.03 10.26 18.35
C ASN A 383 -37.57 10.17 18.86
N ILE A 384 -36.62 10.63 18.05
CA ILE A 384 -35.19 10.52 18.26
C ILE A 384 -34.64 11.95 18.29
N THR A 385 -33.87 12.24 19.32
CA THR A 385 -33.25 13.54 19.62
C THR A 385 -32.16 13.95 18.63
N ARG A 386 -31.46 12.97 18.02
CA ARG A 386 -30.38 13.17 17.06
C ARG A 386 -30.35 12.02 16.06
N TYR A 387 -30.37 12.31 14.76
CA TYR A 387 -30.29 11.31 13.70
C TYR A 387 -29.55 11.86 12.48
N LEU A 388 -28.98 10.97 11.67
CA LEU A 388 -28.34 11.33 10.42
C LEU A 388 -29.38 11.65 9.34
N ASN A 389 -29.28 12.84 8.75
CA ASN A 389 -30.12 13.26 7.64
C ASN A 389 -29.26 13.57 6.41
N LEU A 390 -29.43 12.78 5.35
CA LEU A 390 -28.63 12.90 4.13
C LEU A 390 -28.68 14.33 3.52
N THR A 391 -29.83 15.01 3.56
CA THR A 391 -29.99 16.35 2.97
C THR A 391 -29.29 17.46 3.74
N ASP A 392 -28.78 17.19 4.94
CA ASP A 392 -27.98 18.15 5.70
C ASP A 392 -26.56 18.25 5.11
N TYR A 393 -26.13 17.26 4.33
CA TYR A 393 -24.78 17.16 3.75
C TYR A 393 -24.75 17.25 2.22
N THR A 394 -25.81 16.83 1.54
CA THR A 394 -25.81 16.75 0.07
C THR A 394 -27.08 17.32 -0.55
N THR A 395 -26.94 17.96 -1.70
CA THR A 395 -28.08 18.47 -2.47
C THR A 395 -28.60 17.40 -3.41
N ILE A 396 -29.89 17.08 -3.32
CA ILE A 396 -30.54 16.14 -4.25
C ILE A 396 -31.16 16.93 -5.40
N ARG A 397 -30.63 16.75 -6.61
CA ARG A 397 -31.12 17.39 -7.83
C ARG A 397 -31.94 16.40 -8.66
N GLU A 398 -33.21 16.76 -8.91
CA GLU A 398 -34.09 15.97 -9.77
C GLU A 398 -33.79 16.25 -11.25
N THR A 399 -33.36 15.23 -11.98
CA THR A 399 -33.09 15.30 -13.42
C THR A 399 -33.26 13.93 -14.05
N SER A 400 -33.74 13.89 -15.29
CA SER A 400 -33.89 12.65 -16.06
C SER A 400 -32.72 12.35 -17.00
N GLN A 401 -31.82 13.32 -17.22
CA GLN A 401 -30.70 13.21 -18.18
C GLN A 401 -29.51 14.07 -17.75
N VAL A 402 -28.31 13.66 -18.18
CA VAL A 402 -27.08 14.47 -18.02
C VAL A 402 -27.06 15.60 -19.05
N SER A 403 -26.84 16.84 -18.59
CA SER A 403 -26.79 18.04 -19.42
C SER A 403 -25.51 18.85 -19.20
N VAL A 404 -25.17 19.74 -20.14
CA VAL A 404 -23.96 20.57 -20.06
C VAL A 404 -23.99 21.45 -18.80
N SER A 405 -25.09 22.16 -18.57
CA SER A 405 -25.25 23.05 -17.41
C SER A 405 -25.15 22.34 -16.06
N LEU A 406 -25.36 21.02 -16.04
CA LEU A 406 -25.27 20.22 -14.83
C LEU A 406 -23.81 19.86 -14.48
N LEU A 407 -22.93 19.78 -15.48
CA LEU A 407 -21.51 19.49 -15.29
C LEU A 407 -20.62 20.75 -15.32
N ASP A 408 -21.15 21.90 -15.71
CA ASP A 408 -20.36 23.15 -15.87
C ASP A 408 -19.65 23.58 -14.57
N ASP A 409 -20.28 23.37 -13.40
CA ASP A 409 -19.73 23.72 -12.09
C ASP A 409 -19.11 22.51 -11.35
N ALA A 410 -19.25 21.30 -11.90
CA ALA A 410 -18.75 20.08 -11.27
C ALA A 410 -17.22 20.02 -11.37
N THR A 411 -16.55 19.71 -10.26
CA THR A 411 -15.12 19.39 -10.28
C THR A 411 -14.91 17.91 -10.60
N ILE A 412 -15.76 17.06 -10.02
CA ILE A 412 -15.69 15.61 -10.16
C ILE A 412 -17.10 15.10 -10.45
N PHE A 413 -17.23 14.29 -11.50
CA PHE A 413 -18.44 13.52 -11.79
C PHE A 413 -18.21 12.05 -11.42
N VAL A 414 -19.10 11.47 -10.63
CA VAL A 414 -18.97 10.11 -10.10
C VAL A 414 -20.06 9.22 -10.69
N VAL A 415 -19.65 8.08 -11.23
CA VAL A 415 -20.54 7.04 -11.76
C VAL A 415 -20.24 5.72 -11.05
N SER A 416 -21.27 5.12 -10.46
CA SER A 416 -21.16 3.91 -9.64
C SER A 416 -22.05 2.81 -10.21
N ASN A 417 -21.51 1.62 -10.49
CA ASN A 417 -22.29 0.42 -10.85
C ASN A 417 -23.40 0.65 -11.88
N LEU A 418 -23.12 1.43 -12.93
CA LEU A 418 -24.08 1.85 -13.94
C LEU A 418 -24.75 0.63 -14.60
N ASN A 419 -26.07 0.53 -14.57
CA ASN A 419 -26.83 -0.61 -15.13
C ASN A 419 -27.65 -0.27 -16.39
N VAL A 420 -27.72 1.01 -16.75
CA VAL A 420 -28.28 1.46 -18.03
C VAL A 420 -27.27 2.38 -18.70
N SER A 421 -26.99 2.14 -19.97
CA SER A 421 -26.10 3.00 -20.74
C SER A 421 -26.65 4.41 -20.86
N PHE A 422 -25.80 5.41 -20.62
CA PHE A 422 -26.04 6.79 -21.03
C PHE A 422 -26.33 6.85 -22.54
N SER A 423 -27.19 7.75 -22.99
CA SER A 423 -27.37 7.98 -24.42
C SER A 423 -26.09 8.51 -25.10
N GLU A 424 -26.00 8.42 -26.43
CA GLU A 424 -24.86 8.98 -27.19
C GLU A 424 -24.64 10.47 -26.89
N GLN A 425 -25.73 11.23 -26.71
CA GLN A 425 -25.67 12.65 -26.38
C GLN A 425 -25.09 12.88 -24.98
N GLU A 426 -25.54 12.14 -23.98
CA GLU A 426 -25.04 12.25 -22.60
C GLU A 426 -23.56 11.85 -22.53
N ARG A 427 -23.17 10.76 -23.20
CA ARG A 427 -21.75 10.37 -23.27
C ARG A 427 -20.89 11.46 -23.91
N SER A 428 -21.38 12.08 -24.99
CA SER A 428 -20.68 13.20 -25.63
C SER A 428 -20.51 14.39 -24.68
N ILE A 429 -21.54 14.71 -23.89
CA ILE A 429 -21.51 15.77 -22.87
C ILE A 429 -20.49 15.43 -21.77
N ILE A 430 -20.52 14.22 -21.23
CA ILE A 430 -19.58 13.75 -20.19
C ILE A 430 -18.14 13.84 -20.70
N TRP A 431 -17.86 13.35 -21.91
CA TRP A 431 -16.50 13.35 -22.45
C TRP A 431 -16.01 14.75 -22.84
N GLU A 432 -16.89 15.66 -23.29
CA GLU A 432 -16.53 17.07 -23.49
C GLU A 432 -16.27 17.79 -22.15
N TYR A 433 -17.01 17.45 -21.08
CA TYR A 433 -16.72 17.92 -19.72
C TYR A 433 -15.33 17.48 -19.26
N VAL A 434 -15.00 16.18 -19.36
CA VAL A 434 -13.68 15.67 -18.97
C VAL A 434 -12.59 16.33 -19.81
N LYS A 435 -12.78 16.41 -21.12
CA LYS A 435 -11.81 17.02 -22.04
C LYS A 435 -11.46 18.47 -21.70
N LYS A 436 -12.42 19.25 -21.15
CA LYS A 436 -12.24 20.64 -20.72
C LYS A 436 -11.52 20.79 -19.37
N GLY A 437 -11.35 19.72 -18.60
CA GLY A 437 -10.66 19.75 -17.31
C GLY A 437 -11.41 19.06 -16.18
N GLY A 438 -12.67 18.67 -16.38
CA GLY A 438 -13.45 17.92 -15.42
C GLY A 438 -12.82 16.55 -15.11
N SER A 439 -13.04 16.06 -13.89
CA SER A 439 -12.61 14.71 -13.50
C SER A 439 -13.79 13.74 -13.50
N LEU A 440 -13.54 12.50 -13.94
CA LEU A 440 -14.51 11.40 -13.92
C LEU A 440 -13.99 10.27 -13.01
N LEU A 441 -14.79 9.91 -12.01
CA LEU A 441 -14.58 8.71 -11.20
C LEU A 441 -15.60 7.66 -11.61
N VAL A 442 -15.14 6.47 -11.98
CA VAL A 442 -15.99 5.33 -12.29
C VAL A 442 -15.65 4.19 -11.33
N ILE A 443 -16.67 3.69 -10.63
CA ILE A 443 -16.53 2.50 -9.80
C ILE A 443 -17.49 1.43 -10.31
N GLY A 444 -17.01 0.20 -10.33
CA GLY A 444 -17.73 -0.96 -10.81
C GLY A 444 -17.35 -2.17 -9.97
N ASP A 445 -18.02 -3.28 -10.23
CA ASP A 445 -17.90 -4.50 -9.44
C ASP A 445 -17.76 -5.74 -10.32
N HIS A 446 -17.30 -6.86 -9.74
CA HIS A 446 -17.11 -8.16 -10.39
C HIS A 446 -18.41 -8.86 -10.78
N THR A 447 -19.50 -8.53 -10.10
CA THR A 447 -20.80 -9.11 -10.41
C THR A 447 -21.32 -8.54 -11.74
N ASN A 448 -22.04 -9.32 -12.55
CA ASN A 448 -22.77 -8.76 -13.70
C ASN A 448 -24.26 -8.59 -13.36
N VAL A 449 -24.54 -8.35 -12.07
CA VAL A 449 -25.88 -8.06 -11.57
C VAL A 449 -26.40 -6.79 -12.26
N GLY A 450 -27.66 -6.82 -12.68
CA GLY A 450 -28.26 -5.73 -13.44
C GLY A 450 -27.63 -5.47 -14.81
N GLY A 451 -26.70 -6.31 -15.29
CA GLY A 451 -26.01 -6.10 -16.56
C GLY A 451 -24.98 -4.96 -16.56
N MET A 452 -24.51 -4.54 -15.37
CA MET A 452 -23.73 -3.30 -15.22
C MET A 452 -22.40 -3.24 -15.97
N GLN A 453 -21.81 -4.38 -16.32
CA GLN A 453 -20.53 -4.38 -17.04
C GLN A 453 -20.59 -3.66 -18.39
N GLU A 454 -21.64 -3.88 -19.17
CA GLU A 454 -21.73 -3.36 -20.53
C GLU A 454 -21.88 -1.82 -20.55
N PRO A 455 -22.80 -1.21 -19.77
CA PRO A 455 -22.87 0.25 -19.64
C PRO A 455 -21.57 0.90 -19.17
N LEU A 456 -20.89 0.32 -18.18
CA LEU A 456 -19.61 0.82 -17.68
C LEU A 456 -18.54 0.81 -18.78
N ASN A 457 -18.46 -0.30 -19.54
CA ASN A 457 -17.51 -0.44 -20.64
C ASN A 457 -17.83 0.47 -21.83
N GLU A 458 -19.11 0.72 -22.11
CA GLU A 458 -19.53 1.67 -23.14
C GLU A 458 -19.16 3.11 -22.77
N LEU A 459 -19.33 3.49 -21.50
CA LEU A 459 -18.88 4.79 -21.00
C LEU A 459 -17.36 4.96 -21.15
N LEU A 460 -16.57 3.96 -20.74
CA LEU A 460 -15.10 4.01 -20.68
C LEU A 460 -14.37 3.75 -22.01
N ALA A 461 -15.09 3.34 -23.06
CA ALA A 461 -14.51 3.00 -24.35
C ALA A 461 -13.53 4.08 -24.92
N PRO A 462 -13.79 5.40 -24.81
CA PRO A 462 -12.89 6.43 -25.36
C PRO A 462 -11.51 6.52 -24.71
N VAL A 463 -11.34 5.99 -23.49
CA VAL A 463 -10.05 6.01 -22.77
C VAL A 463 -9.36 4.65 -22.70
N GLY A 464 -9.99 3.62 -23.26
CA GLY A 464 -9.40 2.28 -23.38
C GLY A 464 -9.21 1.58 -22.03
N ILE A 465 -10.11 1.82 -21.07
CA ILE A 465 -10.24 1.06 -19.82
C ILE A 465 -11.48 0.18 -19.94
N ARG A 466 -11.38 -1.09 -19.57
CA ARG A 466 -12.49 -2.04 -19.67
C ARG A 466 -12.54 -2.94 -18.44
N TYR A 467 -13.71 -3.04 -17.81
CA TYR A 467 -14.03 -4.08 -16.82
C TYR A 467 -14.07 -5.45 -17.50
N ARG A 468 -13.26 -6.38 -16.99
CA ARG A 468 -13.35 -7.79 -17.33
C ARG A 468 -14.55 -8.41 -16.63
N PHE A 469 -15.03 -9.52 -17.18
CA PHE A 469 -16.09 -10.30 -16.55
C PHE A 469 -15.44 -11.38 -15.70
N ASP A 470 -14.90 -10.98 -14.56
CA ASP A 470 -14.15 -11.84 -13.68
C ASP A 470 -14.22 -11.38 -12.22
N ALA A 471 -13.79 -12.25 -11.32
CA ALA A 471 -13.50 -11.94 -9.93
C ALA A 471 -11.98 -12.00 -9.71
N ALA A 472 -11.39 -10.89 -9.29
CA ALA A 472 -10.00 -10.85 -8.88
C ALA A 472 -9.87 -11.40 -7.45
N LEU A 473 -9.18 -12.52 -7.28
CA LEU A 473 -9.09 -13.25 -6.01
C LEU A 473 -7.63 -13.39 -5.55
N PRO A 474 -7.28 -12.96 -4.33
CA PRO A 474 -5.92 -13.12 -3.81
C PRO A 474 -5.60 -14.59 -3.53
N PHE A 475 -4.38 -15.04 -3.84
CA PHE A 475 -3.96 -16.42 -3.52
C PHE A 475 -3.71 -16.67 -2.03
N ASP A 476 -3.37 -15.61 -1.27
CA ASP A 476 -3.12 -15.70 0.17
C ASP A 476 -4.45 -15.60 0.91
N GLU A 477 -5.03 -16.74 1.33
CA GLU A 477 -6.31 -16.76 2.04
C GLU A 477 -6.24 -16.07 3.42
N LYS A 478 -5.05 -16.03 4.04
CA LYS A 478 -4.89 -15.52 5.40
C LYS A 478 -4.74 -14.00 5.41
N PHE A 479 -3.90 -13.47 4.53
CA PHE A 479 -3.60 -12.03 4.49
C PHE A 479 -4.22 -11.31 3.28
N LYS A 480 -4.86 -12.04 2.36
CA LYS A 480 -5.64 -11.51 1.23
C LYS A 480 -4.83 -10.48 0.44
N TRP A 481 -5.42 -9.32 0.19
CA TRP A 481 -4.79 -8.23 -0.57
C TRP A 481 -3.54 -7.65 0.07
N PHE A 482 -3.32 -7.84 1.38
CA PHE A 482 -2.15 -7.30 2.07
C PHE A 482 -0.83 -7.85 1.51
N THR A 483 -0.85 -9.07 0.96
CA THR A 483 0.34 -9.74 0.44
C THR A 483 0.29 -9.93 -1.08
N CYS A 484 -0.89 -9.75 -1.68
CA CYS A 484 -1.13 -9.93 -3.10
C CYS A 484 -1.20 -8.61 -3.89
N THR A 485 -0.95 -7.45 -3.26
CA THR A 485 -1.06 -6.12 -3.89
C THR A 485 0.30 -5.49 -4.14
N GLN A 486 0.45 -4.88 -5.32
CA GLN A 486 1.54 -3.98 -5.66
C GLN A 486 0.98 -2.57 -5.92
N LEU A 487 1.59 -1.57 -5.27
CA LEU A 487 1.29 -0.16 -5.47
C LEU A 487 2.33 0.47 -6.40
N LEU A 488 1.87 1.17 -7.46
CA LEU A 488 2.77 1.99 -8.27
C LEU A 488 3.03 3.35 -7.61
N HIS A 489 4.12 4.01 -8.00
CA HIS A 489 4.52 5.31 -7.45
C HIS A 489 3.61 6.43 -7.96
N HIS A 490 2.59 6.79 -7.18
CA HIS A 490 1.56 7.75 -7.58
C HIS A 490 1.07 8.59 -6.38
N PRO A 491 0.61 9.84 -6.56
CA PRO A 491 0.01 10.65 -5.49
C PRO A 491 -1.05 9.92 -4.65
N LEU A 492 -1.87 9.10 -5.32
CA LEU A 492 -2.95 8.32 -4.70
C LEU A 492 -2.48 7.26 -3.71
N THR A 493 -1.35 6.61 -4.00
CA THR A 493 -0.84 5.47 -3.22
C THR A 493 0.20 5.89 -2.20
N ALA A 494 0.78 7.08 -2.34
CA ALA A 494 1.85 7.57 -1.49
C ALA A 494 1.40 8.01 -0.09
N SER A 495 0.10 8.25 0.11
CA SER A 495 -0.49 8.67 1.39
C SER A 495 -0.96 7.50 2.26
N LEU A 496 -1.01 6.28 1.71
CA LEU A 496 -1.38 5.08 2.44
C LEU A 496 -0.36 4.80 3.54
N MET A 497 -0.81 4.65 4.79
CA MET A 497 0.08 4.18 5.87
C MET A 497 0.19 2.66 5.89
N SER A 498 -0.87 1.98 5.45
CA SER A 498 -0.95 0.52 5.36
C SER A 498 -1.94 0.07 4.28
N LEU A 499 -1.76 -1.15 3.77
CA LEU A 499 -2.57 -1.69 2.66
C LEU A 499 -4.02 -1.96 3.04
N ASP A 500 -4.33 -2.14 4.33
CA ASP A 500 -5.72 -2.32 4.79
C ASP A 500 -6.55 -1.03 4.65
N GLU A 501 -5.95 0.17 4.52
CA GLU A 501 -6.68 1.40 4.17
C GLU A 501 -7.36 1.30 2.79
N LEU A 502 -6.92 0.38 1.92
CA LEU A 502 -7.59 0.15 0.64
C LEU A 502 -8.99 -0.42 0.81
N GLN A 503 -9.23 -1.21 1.88
CA GLN A 503 -10.50 -1.92 2.12
C GLN A 503 -11.04 -2.64 0.85
N TYR A 504 -10.11 -3.15 0.03
CA TYR A 504 -10.45 -3.80 -1.24
C TYR A 504 -11.09 -5.17 -0.95
N GLY A 505 -12.29 -5.37 -1.46
CA GLY A 505 -13.06 -6.60 -1.30
C GLY A 505 -12.75 -7.62 -2.39
N VAL A 506 -13.77 -8.04 -3.13
CA VAL A 506 -13.58 -8.78 -4.39
C VAL A 506 -14.17 -7.91 -5.49
N GLY A 507 -13.41 -7.67 -6.55
CA GLY A 507 -13.81 -6.80 -7.64
C GLY A 507 -13.35 -7.33 -8.99
N ALA A 508 -13.86 -6.72 -10.06
CA ALA A 508 -13.45 -7.03 -11.43
C ALA A 508 -12.01 -6.57 -11.66
N SER A 509 -11.28 -7.31 -12.47
CA SER A 509 -10.02 -6.80 -13.00
C SER A 509 -10.24 -5.93 -14.25
N LEU A 510 -9.26 -5.08 -14.55
CA LEU A 510 -9.33 -4.10 -15.62
C LEU A 510 -8.37 -4.44 -16.76
N ASP A 511 -8.85 -4.38 -18.00
CA ASP A 511 -8.02 -4.35 -19.21
C ASP A 511 -7.71 -2.90 -19.58
N LEU A 512 -6.46 -2.64 -19.98
CA LEU A 512 -5.98 -1.29 -20.35
C LEU A 512 -5.46 -1.23 -21.78
N SER A 513 -5.64 -0.08 -22.41
CA SER A 513 -4.93 0.36 -23.61
C SER A 513 -3.73 1.24 -23.25
N PRO A 514 -2.76 1.47 -24.16
CA PRO A 514 -1.52 2.22 -23.86
C PRO A 514 -1.71 3.66 -23.36
N SER A 515 -2.89 4.26 -23.55
CA SER A 515 -3.25 5.59 -23.05
C SER A 515 -3.59 5.61 -21.56
N ALA A 516 -3.98 4.45 -21.00
CA ALA A 516 -4.31 4.28 -19.60
C ALA A 516 -3.15 3.61 -18.85
N TYR A 517 -3.19 3.70 -17.52
CA TYR A 517 -2.13 3.20 -16.65
C TYR A 517 -2.69 2.58 -15.37
N PRO A 518 -2.06 1.51 -14.85
CA PRO A 518 -2.45 0.96 -13.57
C PRO A 518 -1.97 1.86 -12.42
N LEU A 519 -2.62 1.71 -11.28
CA LEU A 519 -2.27 2.35 -10.02
C LEU A 519 -2.08 1.32 -8.92
N ILE A 520 -3.01 0.35 -8.86
CA ILE A 520 -3.01 -0.77 -7.92
C ILE A 520 -3.14 -2.06 -8.72
N ILE A 521 -2.25 -3.00 -8.46
CA ILE A 521 -2.12 -4.26 -9.19
C ILE A 521 -2.24 -5.42 -8.19
N GLY A 522 -3.07 -6.40 -8.51
CA GLY A 522 -3.04 -7.70 -7.84
C GLY A 522 -1.91 -8.54 -8.42
N SER A 523 -0.74 -8.59 -7.77
CA SER A 523 0.47 -9.22 -8.29
C SER A 523 0.46 -10.75 -8.18
N SER A 524 -0.26 -11.31 -7.20
CA SER A 524 -0.36 -12.77 -6.96
C SER A 524 -1.81 -13.18 -6.74
N VAL A 525 -2.58 -13.20 -7.83
CA VAL A 525 -4.04 -13.31 -7.82
C VAL A 525 -4.58 -14.13 -8.99
N LEU A 526 -5.79 -14.67 -8.83
CA LEU A 526 -6.61 -15.30 -9.87
C LEU A 526 -7.58 -14.28 -10.45
N SER A 527 -7.74 -14.26 -11.77
CA SER A 527 -8.85 -13.63 -12.48
C SER A 527 -9.82 -14.76 -12.88
N ASP A 528 -10.75 -15.08 -11.96
CA ASP A 528 -11.75 -16.14 -12.14
C ASP A 528 -12.85 -15.65 -13.06
N ASN A 529 -13.06 -16.31 -14.20
CA ASN A 529 -14.02 -15.82 -15.18
C ASN A 529 -15.46 -15.94 -14.66
N GLY A 530 -16.22 -14.86 -14.77
CA GLY A 530 -17.64 -14.88 -14.45
C GLY A 530 -18.40 -15.83 -15.37
N ASN A 531 -19.51 -16.36 -14.86
CA ASN A 531 -20.41 -17.23 -15.61
C ASN A 531 -21.81 -16.61 -15.73
N ARG A 532 -22.19 -16.19 -16.94
CA ARG A 532 -23.50 -15.57 -17.21
C ARG A 532 -24.69 -16.52 -17.03
N SER A 533 -24.48 -17.83 -16.93
CA SER A 533 -25.54 -18.77 -16.57
C SER A 533 -25.81 -18.83 -15.06
N ASN A 534 -24.89 -18.34 -14.23
CA ASN A 534 -24.95 -18.44 -12.77
C ASN A 534 -25.76 -17.30 -12.12
N GLY A 535 -27.01 -17.11 -12.57
CA GLY A 535 -27.88 -16.02 -12.07
C GLY A 535 -28.13 -16.06 -10.55
N ASP A 536 -28.13 -17.26 -9.95
CA ASP A 536 -28.42 -17.45 -8.52
C ASP A 536 -27.26 -17.03 -7.59
N ILE A 537 -26.05 -16.91 -8.13
CA ILE A 537 -24.84 -16.48 -7.41
C ILE A 537 -24.22 -15.25 -8.07
N ALA A 538 -25.04 -14.28 -8.47
CA ALA A 538 -24.59 -12.99 -9.01
C ALA A 538 -23.68 -13.09 -10.26
N TYR A 539 -23.82 -14.15 -11.05
CA TYR A 539 -23.05 -14.45 -12.25
C TYR A 539 -21.55 -14.73 -12.01
N LEU A 540 -21.20 -15.14 -10.80
CA LEU A 540 -19.83 -15.46 -10.40
C LEU A 540 -19.33 -16.78 -11.03
N GLY A 541 -18.01 -16.91 -11.10
CA GLY A 541 -17.31 -18.12 -11.52
C GLY A 541 -17.35 -19.21 -10.45
N ASP A 542 -16.37 -20.11 -10.47
CA ASP A 542 -16.25 -21.21 -9.50
C ASP A 542 -15.21 -20.95 -8.40
N TYR A 543 -14.53 -19.80 -8.44
CA TYR A 543 -13.43 -19.42 -7.55
C TYR A 543 -12.24 -20.39 -7.56
N GLU A 544 -12.18 -21.30 -8.54
CA GLU A 544 -11.07 -22.19 -8.77
C GLU A 544 -10.33 -21.80 -10.05
N TYR A 545 -9.06 -22.17 -10.17
CA TYR A 545 -8.33 -21.87 -11.39
C TYR A 545 -8.76 -22.80 -12.52
N THR A 546 -9.39 -22.21 -13.54
CA THR A 546 -9.69 -22.85 -14.81
C THR A 546 -8.64 -22.49 -15.87
N GLN A 547 -8.22 -23.49 -16.64
CA GLN A 547 -7.17 -23.30 -17.63
C GLN A 547 -7.53 -22.20 -18.65
N GLY A 548 -6.67 -21.18 -18.75
CA GLY A 548 -6.84 -20.03 -19.63
C GLY A 548 -7.18 -18.74 -18.90
N GLU A 549 -7.56 -18.83 -17.63
CA GLU A 549 -7.66 -17.69 -16.74
C GLU A 549 -6.31 -17.02 -16.51
N GLN A 550 -6.38 -15.72 -16.22
CA GLN A 550 -5.17 -14.96 -15.94
C GLN A 550 -4.73 -15.20 -14.50
N LEU A 551 -3.44 -15.51 -14.34
CA LEU A 551 -2.77 -15.56 -13.04
C LEU A 551 -1.74 -14.44 -12.94
N GLY A 552 -1.80 -13.69 -11.85
CA GLY A 552 -0.87 -12.62 -11.55
C GLY A 552 -1.10 -11.34 -12.34
N ASP A 553 -0.65 -10.26 -11.72
CA ASP A 553 -0.60 -8.89 -12.22
C ASP A 553 -1.88 -8.45 -12.95
N VAL A 554 -3.02 -8.64 -12.31
CA VAL A 554 -4.30 -8.09 -12.78
C VAL A 554 -4.44 -6.67 -12.26
N ILE A 555 -5.13 -5.81 -13.00
CA ILE A 555 -5.22 -4.39 -12.67
C ILE A 555 -6.49 -4.17 -11.85
N LEU A 556 -6.36 -3.63 -10.65
CA LEU A 556 -7.48 -3.39 -9.73
C LEU A 556 -7.97 -1.95 -9.80
N VAL A 557 -7.04 -1.01 -9.98
CA VAL A 557 -7.32 0.43 -10.12
C VAL A 557 -6.48 0.99 -11.24
N ALA A 558 -7.11 1.80 -12.09
CA ALA A 558 -6.48 2.40 -13.26
C ALA A 558 -6.81 3.89 -13.40
N GLY A 559 -5.85 4.63 -13.93
CA GLY A 559 -5.97 6.05 -14.23
C GLY A 559 -5.68 6.35 -15.70
N THR A 560 -6.17 7.49 -16.17
CA THR A 560 -5.86 8.02 -17.50
C THR A 560 -6.16 9.53 -17.56
N SER A 561 -5.62 10.20 -18.57
CA SER A 561 -5.91 11.60 -18.84
C SER A 561 -6.65 11.70 -20.17
N TYR A 562 -7.67 12.57 -20.22
CA TYR A 562 -8.44 12.81 -21.43
C TYR A 562 -8.64 14.32 -21.62
N GLY A 563 -8.02 14.88 -22.66
CA GLY A 563 -7.89 16.33 -22.81
C GLY A 563 -7.14 16.94 -21.61
N ALA A 564 -7.75 17.92 -20.95
CA ALA A 564 -7.24 18.53 -19.73
C ALA A 564 -7.67 17.79 -18.45
N GLY A 565 -8.66 16.91 -18.51
CA GLY A 565 -9.20 16.20 -17.35
C GLY A 565 -8.56 14.85 -17.07
N LYS A 566 -9.09 14.19 -16.04
CA LYS A 566 -8.61 12.90 -15.51
C LYS A 566 -9.76 11.92 -15.39
N VAL A 567 -9.45 10.63 -15.54
CA VAL A 567 -10.37 9.54 -15.28
C VAL A 567 -9.71 8.55 -14.33
N LEU A 568 -10.43 8.15 -13.29
CA LEU A 568 -10.02 7.14 -12.31
C LEU A 568 -11.06 6.04 -12.28
N VAL A 569 -10.61 4.79 -12.34
CA VAL A 569 -11.48 3.62 -12.44
C VAL A 569 -11.09 2.60 -11.39
N PHE A 570 -12.07 2.17 -10.58
CA PHE A 570 -11.91 1.10 -9.60
C PHE A 570 -12.68 -0.16 -10.03
N GLY A 571 -12.02 -1.30 -9.92
CA GLY A 571 -12.59 -2.63 -10.17
C GLY A 571 -13.51 -3.14 -9.04
N ASP A 572 -13.47 -2.51 -7.87
CA ASP A 572 -14.22 -2.86 -6.67
C ASP A 572 -14.94 -1.63 -6.10
N THR A 573 -16.04 -1.87 -5.39
CA THR A 573 -16.82 -0.82 -4.72
C THR A 573 -16.63 -0.80 -3.21
N SER A 574 -16.07 -1.86 -2.62
CA SER A 574 -16.09 -2.10 -1.16
C SER A 574 -15.52 -0.93 -0.35
N MET A 575 -14.45 -0.30 -0.83
CA MET A 575 -13.80 0.84 -0.16
C MET A 575 -14.66 2.09 -0.03
N PHE A 576 -15.69 2.22 -0.88
CA PHE A 576 -16.64 3.34 -0.90
C PHE A 576 -17.93 3.02 -0.13
N GLN A 577 -18.07 1.79 0.38
CA GLN A 577 -19.27 1.38 1.08
C GLN A 577 -19.28 1.91 2.52
N ASN A 578 -20.48 2.23 3.03
CA ASN A 578 -20.73 2.80 4.35
C ASN A 578 -19.81 2.23 5.46
N PRO A 579 -19.64 0.90 5.60
CA PRO A 579 -18.89 0.32 6.72
C PRO A 579 -17.36 0.44 6.54
N ALA A 580 -16.87 0.62 5.32
CA ALA A 580 -15.45 0.73 5.01
C ALA A 580 -14.92 2.16 5.15
N LEU A 581 -15.78 3.18 5.01
CA LEU A 581 -15.38 4.59 4.99
C LEU A 581 -14.50 5.01 6.19
N PRO A 582 -14.77 4.59 7.45
CA PRO A 582 -13.93 4.98 8.59
C PRO A 582 -12.50 4.46 8.49
N PHE A 583 -12.31 3.32 7.81
CA PHE A 583 -11.01 2.68 7.60
C PHE A 583 -10.30 3.21 6.34
N SER A 584 -11.04 3.56 5.29
CA SER A 584 -10.53 3.98 3.97
C SER A 584 -10.46 5.50 3.77
N TYR A 585 -10.91 6.31 4.74
CA TYR A 585 -11.09 7.76 4.58
C TYR A 585 -9.86 8.51 4.04
N ARG A 586 -8.63 8.12 4.43
CA ARG A 586 -7.40 8.77 3.94
C ARG A 586 -7.13 8.49 2.47
N PHE A 587 -7.35 7.24 2.06
CA PHE A 587 -7.24 6.86 0.66
C PHE A 587 -8.33 7.52 -0.19
N LEU A 588 -9.54 7.62 0.36
CA LEU A 588 -10.64 8.36 -0.25
C LEU A 588 -10.29 9.85 -0.41
N GLN A 589 -9.84 10.51 0.65
CA GLN A 589 -9.42 11.90 0.65
C GLN A 589 -8.30 12.15 -0.37
N SER A 590 -7.34 11.23 -0.47
CA SER A 590 -6.25 11.29 -1.46
C SER A 590 -6.77 11.12 -2.89
N SER A 591 -7.74 10.23 -3.09
CA SER A 591 -8.43 10.01 -4.37
C SER A 591 -9.12 11.27 -4.88
N PHE A 592 -9.93 11.88 -4.03
CA PHE A 592 -10.66 13.10 -4.39
C PHE A 592 -9.74 14.31 -4.48
N SER A 593 -8.70 14.42 -3.64
CA SER A 593 -7.71 15.49 -3.73
C SER A 593 -6.92 15.44 -5.03
N TRP A 594 -6.52 14.23 -5.46
CA TRP A 594 -5.85 14.05 -6.73
C TRP A 594 -6.79 14.32 -7.91
N LEU A 595 -8.04 13.84 -7.89
CA LEU A 595 -9.02 14.15 -8.94
C LEU A 595 -9.28 15.66 -9.05
N ALA A 596 -9.28 16.36 -7.92
CA ALA A 596 -9.46 17.80 -7.83
C ALA A 596 -8.20 18.64 -8.13
N SER A 597 -7.03 18.02 -8.32
CA SER A 597 -5.79 18.75 -8.57
C SER A 597 -5.71 19.36 -9.96
N ASN A 598 -4.81 20.33 -10.14
CA ASN A 598 -4.53 20.94 -11.46
C ASN A 598 -3.56 20.09 -12.32
N GLN A 599 -3.24 18.86 -11.89
CA GLN A 599 -2.42 17.94 -12.69
C GLN A 599 -3.17 17.53 -13.96
N THR A 600 -2.49 17.67 -15.10
CA THR A 600 -2.99 17.24 -16.42
C THR A 600 -2.08 16.19 -17.03
N GLY A 601 -2.59 15.42 -17.99
CA GLY A 601 -1.77 14.45 -18.75
C GLY A 601 -0.54 15.10 -19.41
N THR A 602 -0.68 16.33 -19.90
CA THR A 602 0.45 17.08 -20.49
C THR A 602 1.54 17.36 -19.46
N THR A 603 1.20 17.74 -18.23
CA THR A 603 2.19 17.96 -17.18
C THR A 603 2.97 16.69 -16.85
N ASN A 604 2.30 15.53 -16.79
CA ASN A 604 2.94 14.24 -16.52
C ASN A 604 3.87 13.81 -17.65
N VAL A 605 3.41 13.92 -18.90
CA VAL A 605 4.23 13.59 -20.08
C VAL A 605 5.46 14.50 -20.16
N LEU A 606 5.31 15.79 -19.87
CA LEU A 606 6.43 16.74 -19.85
C LEU A 606 7.43 16.38 -18.74
N GLN A 607 6.95 16.04 -17.54
CA GLN A 607 7.79 15.63 -16.41
C GLN A 607 8.61 14.37 -16.75
N ILE A 608 7.95 13.34 -17.32
CA ILE A 608 8.64 12.12 -17.79
C ILE A 608 9.64 12.46 -18.91
N GLY A 609 9.24 13.28 -19.89
CA GLY A 609 10.09 13.68 -21.00
C GLY A 609 11.35 14.43 -20.55
N ILE A 610 11.22 15.38 -19.61
CA ILE A 610 12.35 16.11 -19.01
C ILE A 610 13.25 15.15 -18.23
N SER A 611 12.67 14.24 -17.45
CA SER A 611 13.44 13.23 -16.71
C SER A 611 14.25 12.34 -17.65
N LEU A 612 13.64 11.83 -18.73
CA LEU A 612 14.31 11.00 -19.72
C LEU A 612 15.41 11.77 -20.49
N LEU A 613 15.19 13.06 -20.77
CA LEU A 613 16.20 13.93 -21.36
C LEU A 613 17.43 14.07 -20.44
N PHE A 614 17.21 14.28 -19.14
CA PHE A 614 18.31 14.31 -18.16
C PHE A 614 19.02 12.97 -18.05
N LEU A 615 18.29 11.85 -18.04
CA LEU A 615 18.88 10.51 -18.01
C LEU A 615 19.75 10.24 -19.25
N PHE A 616 19.24 10.59 -20.43
CA PHE A 616 19.99 10.47 -21.68
C PHE A 616 21.23 11.36 -21.68
N GLY A 617 21.10 12.61 -21.20
CA GLY A 617 22.23 13.50 -20.97
C GLY A 617 23.28 12.91 -20.04
N ALA A 618 22.86 12.27 -18.93
CA ALA A 618 23.76 11.61 -18.00
C ALA A 618 24.55 10.47 -18.68
N VAL A 619 23.88 9.65 -19.49
CA VAL A 619 24.51 8.56 -20.25
C VAL A 619 25.51 9.09 -21.27
N LEU A 620 25.15 10.11 -22.05
CA LEU A 620 26.05 10.72 -23.04
C LEU A 620 27.29 11.34 -22.40
N VAL A 621 27.09 12.14 -21.35
CA VAL A 621 28.19 12.78 -20.63
C VAL A 621 29.10 11.72 -20.00
N TYR A 622 28.54 10.65 -19.42
CA TYR A 622 29.34 9.56 -18.89
C TYR A 622 30.16 8.86 -19.99
N TYR A 623 29.56 8.62 -21.17
CA TYR A 623 30.22 7.97 -22.30
C TYR A 623 31.42 8.78 -22.84
N PHE A 624 31.27 10.09 -23.02
CA PHE A 624 32.31 10.94 -23.63
C PHE A 624 33.47 11.30 -22.68
N PHE A 625 33.23 11.34 -21.37
CA PHE A 625 34.22 11.82 -20.38
C PHE A 625 34.83 10.71 -19.51
N LYS A 626 34.72 9.45 -19.96
CA LYS A 626 35.19 8.24 -19.27
C LYS A 626 36.67 8.31 -18.89
N LYS A 627 37.01 8.68 -17.64
CA LYS A 627 38.42 8.70 -17.23
C LYS A 627 38.81 8.36 -15.79
N ASN A 628 37.92 7.93 -14.89
CA ASN A 628 38.35 7.40 -13.58
C ASN A 628 37.31 6.46 -12.93
N THR A 629 37.78 5.36 -12.34
CA THR A 629 36.96 4.28 -11.75
C THR A 629 36.48 4.55 -10.32
N ILE A 630 37.03 5.58 -9.66
CA ILE A 630 36.80 5.85 -8.21
C ILE A 630 35.45 6.57 -7.95
N ALA A 631 34.73 6.98 -9.00
CA ALA A 631 33.49 7.78 -8.88
C ALA A 631 32.18 6.99 -8.95
N PHE A 632 32.19 5.67 -9.16
CA PHE A 632 30.94 4.91 -9.38
C PHE A 632 30.01 4.93 -8.16
N ALA A 633 30.54 4.86 -6.94
CA ALA A 633 29.75 4.82 -5.70
C ALA A 633 28.81 6.04 -5.52
N TRP A 634 29.12 7.16 -6.18
CA TRP A 634 28.27 8.35 -6.16
C TRP A 634 26.98 8.17 -6.96
N PHE A 635 26.95 7.35 -8.01
CA PHE A 635 25.75 7.17 -8.83
C PHE A 635 24.64 6.44 -8.04
N PRO A 636 24.89 5.29 -7.38
CA PRO A 636 23.90 4.67 -6.49
C PRO A 636 23.49 5.59 -5.34
N PHE A 637 24.46 6.27 -4.72
CA PHE A 637 24.16 7.18 -3.61
C PHE A 637 23.24 8.32 -4.03
N LEU A 638 23.49 8.96 -5.18
CA LEU A 638 22.66 10.07 -5.67
C LEU A 638 21.30 9.62 -6.17
N LEU A 639 21.21 8.46 -6.82
CA LEU A 639 19.92 7.85 -7.15
C LEU A 639 19.11 7.61 -5.88
N CYS A 640 19.70 6.97 -4.88
CA CYS A 640 19.04 6.71 -3.60
C CYS A 640 18.66 8.01 -2.85
N LEU A 641 19.58 8.98 -2.78
CA LEU A 641 19.32 10.29 -2.16
C LEU A 641 18.18 11.05 -2.86
N SER A 642 18.08 10.97 -4.19
CA SER A 642 16.98 11.61 -4.92
C SER A 642 15.61 11.04 -4.54
N VAL A 643 15.52 9.71 -4.37
CA VAL A 643 14.28 9.03 -3.96
C VAL A 643 13.96 9.32 -2.50
N VAL A 644 14.97 9.38 -1.61
CA VAL A 644 14.76 9.80 -0.22
C VAL A 644 14.24 11.24 -0.16
N LEU A 645 14.84 12.15 -0.91
CA LEU A 645 14.40 13.55 -0.94
C LEU A 645 12.96 13.68 -1.47
N SER A 646 12.62 12.99 -2.56
CA SER A 646 11.23 13.02 -3.06
C SER A 646 10.26 12.36 -2.09
N ALA A 647 10.62 11.24 -1.46
CA ALA A 647 9.79 10.59 -0.44
C ALA A 647 9.54 11.50 0.78
N THR A 648 10.50 12.35 1.17
CA THR A 648 10.32 13.33 2.26
C THR A 648 9.53 14.57 1.83
N LEU A 649 9.64 14.99 0.56
CA LEU A 649 8.97 16.18 0.05
C LEU A 649 7.53 15.91 -0.39
N ASN A 650 7.25 14.72 -0.92
CA ASN A 650 5.94 14.37 -1.48
C ASN A 650 4.80 14.52 -0.46
N PRO A 651 4.89 14.07 0.80
CA PRO A 651 3.83 14.30 1.79
C PRO A 651 3.49 15.79 1.97
N LEU A 652 4.50 16.68 1.92
CA LEU A 652 4.33 18.13 2.01
C LEU A 652 3.67 18.74 0.77
N LEU A 653 3.87 18.12 -0.41
CA LEU A 653 3.25 18.54 -1.67
C LEU A 653 1.83 18.00 -1.83
N LEU A 654 1.49 16.92 -1.11
CA LEU A 654 0.18 16.30 -1.11
C LEU A 654 -0.72 16.81 0.01
N THR A 655 -0.17 17.46 1.05
CA THR A 655 -0.96 17.93 2.19
C THR A 655 -1.98 18.96 1.70
N THR A 656 -3.26 18.65 1.86
CA THR A 656 -4.34 19.57 1.56
C THR A 656 -4.65 20.40 2.79
N THR A 657 -4.76 21.72 2.64
CA THR A 657 -5.10 22.65 3.73
C THR A 657 -6.60 22.69 4.00
N ARG A 658 -7.31 21.57 3.83
CA ARG A 658 -8.76 21.53 4.08
C ARG A 658 -9.00 21.21 5.53
N GLN A 659 -9.69 22.12 6.21
CA GLN A 659 -10.20 21.84 7.54
C GLN A 659 -11.35 20.85 7.41
N ASP A 660 -11.26 19.78 8.18
CA ASP A 660 -12.39 18.87 8.34
C ASP A 660 -13.57 19.64 8.93
N THR A 661 -14.77 19.34 8.44
CA THR A 661 -16.02 19.91 8.91
C THR A 661 -16.94 18.82 9.45
N GLY A 662 -17.82 19.17 10.38
CA GLY A 662 -18.75 18.22 11.01
C GLY A 662 -18.27 17.65 12.34
N THR A 663 -19.06 16.72 12.92
CA THR A 663 -18.78 16.14 14.24
C THR A 663 -17.93 14.87 14.09
N ILE A 664 -16.62 15.06 13.94
CA ILE A 664 -15.66 13.96 13.78
C ILE A 664 -15.47 13.21 15.10
N VAL A 665 -15.38 11.88 15.02
CA VAL A 665 -14.98 11.01 16.13
C VAL A 665 -13.77 10.18 15.70
N TYR A 666 -12.72 10.18 16.50
CA TYR A 666 -11.57 9.31 16.24
C TYR A 666 -11.67 8.02 17.04
N ILE A 667 -11.39 6.89 16.39
CA ILE A 667 -11.20 5.60 17.04
C ILE A 667 -9.72 5.28 16.97
N ASP A 668 -9.06 5.14 18.11
CA ASP A 668 -7.63 4.89 18.16
C ASP A 668 -7.29 3.52 17.53
N ALA A 669 -6.15 3.45 16.86
CA ALA A 669 -5.48 2.21 16.51
C ALA A 669 -3.96 2.31 16.78
N SER A 670 -3.53 3.42 17.39
CA SER A 670 -2.11 3.75 17.60
C SER A 670 -1.53 3.09 18.85
N HIS A 671 -2.37 2.70 19.80
CA HIS A 671 -2.00 2.01 21.05
C HIS A 671 -2.12 0.47 20.96
N ASN A 672 -2.13 -0.10 19.75
CA ASN A 672 -2.35 -1.53 19.51
C ASN A 672 -3.63 -2.03 20.19
N GLU A 673 -4.72 -1.30 19.97
CA GLU A 673 -6.07 -1.63 20.44
C GLU A 673 -6.47 -3.04 20.02
N ARG A 674 -7.25 -3.73 20.86
CA ARG A 674 -7.70 -5.12 20.58
C ARG A 674 -8.95 -5.15 19.72
N PHE A 675 -8.82 -4.72 18.47
CA PHE A 675 -9.84 -4.94 17.44
C PHE A 675 -9.19 -5.21 16.08
N SER A 676 -9.98 -5.78 15.16
CA SER A 676 -9.60 -6.06 13.79
C SER A 676 -9.83 -4.84 12.90
N LEU A 677 -8.80 -4.49 12.12
CA LEU A 677 -8.89 -3.49 11.05
C LEU A 677 -9.53 -4.06 9.76
N GLU A 678 -9.77 -5.38 9.73
CA GLU A 678 -10.58 -6.01 8.70
C GLU A 678 -12.06 -5.76 9.00
N SER A 679 -12.77 -5.18 8.03
CA SER A 679 -14.19 -4.85 8.13
C SER A 679 -15.05 -6.10 8.33
N PHE A 680 -16.03 -6.01 9.24
CA PHE A 680 -17.06 -7.01 9.52
C PHE A 680 -16.58 -8.41 9.95
N THR A 681 -15.54 -8.43 10.77
CA THR A 681 -15.17 -9.61 11.56
C THR A 681 -15.82 -9.53 12.96
N ASP A 682 -15.91 -10.64 13.68
CA ASP A 682 -16.46 -10.64 15.05
C ASP A 682 -15.73 -9.68 15.99
N ASP A 683 -14.44 -9.44 15.72
CA ASP A 683 -13.56 -8.57 16.51
C ASP A 683 -13.32 -7.20 15.85
N SER A 684 -14.08 -6.79 14.82
CA SER A 684 -14.02 -5.42 14.29
C SER A 684 -14.98 -4.47 15.01
N LEU A 685 -15.02 -3.21 14.54
CA LEU A 685 -15.80 -2.11 15.11
C LEU A 685 -16.83 -1.53 14.12
N ASN A 686 -17.25 -2.30 13.11
CA ASN A 686 -18.25 -1.84 12.15
C ASN A 686 -19.58 -1.50 12.82
N GLY A 687 -20.03 -2.28 13.79
CA GLY A 687 -21.24 -2.01 14.56
C GLY A 687 -21.15 -0.71 15.35
N LEU A 688 -19.99 -0.42 15.96
CA LEU A 688 -19.73 0.87 16.59
C LEU A 688 -19.75 2.01 15.56
N ASN A 689 -19.05 1.84 14.43
CA ASN A 689 -18.99 2.83 13.36
C ASN A 689 -20.40 3.21 12.87
N LEU A 690 -21.24 2.21 12.60
CA LEU A 690 -22.63 2.41 12.17
C LEU A 690 -23.46 3.11 13.25
N ASN A 691 -23.25 2.81 14.53
CA ASN A 691 -23.93 3.49 15.63
C ASN A 691 -23.54 4.96 15.76
N LEU A 692 -22.25 5.29 15.56
CA LEU A 692 -21.80 6.67 15.51
C LEU A 692 -22.47 7.41 14.35
N GLU A 693 -22.46 6.82 13.16
CA GLU A 693 -23.07 7.42 11.97
C GLU A 693 -24.58 7.62 12.14
N ARG A 694 -25.31 6.65 12.72
CA ARG A 694 -26.74 6.81 13.07
C ARG A 694 -27.00 8.03 13.97
N ASN A 695 -26.05 8.39 14.82
CA ASN A 695 -26.12 9.59 15.69
C ASN A 695 -25.49 10.84 15.06
N ASN A 696 -25.27 10.87 13.74
CA ASN A 696 -24.65 12.01 13.07
C ASN A 696 -23.27 12.36 13.67
N LEU A 697 -22.47 11.32 13.95
CA LEU A 697 -21.07 11.37 14.37
C LEU A 697 -20.26 10.58 13.35
N HIS A 698 -19.21 11.17 12.79
CA HIS A 698 -18.49 10.58 11.66
C HIS A 698 -17.17 9.95 12.13
N PRO A 699 -17.10 8.61 12.29
CA PRO A 699 -15.92 7.93 12.79
C PRO A 699 -14.78 7.89 11.77
N ARG A 700 -13.55 7.96 12.27
CA ARG A 700 -12.32 7.78 11.52
C ARG A 700 -11.31 6.98 12.34
N ILE A 701 -10.63 6.02 11.70
CA ILE A 701 -9.56 5.27 12.37
C ILE A 701 -8.28 6.14 12.50
N LEU A 702 -7.78 6.31 13.71
CA LEU A 702 -6.57 7.06 14.06
C LEU A 702 -5.40 6.09 14.26
N ARG A 703 -4.66 5.83 13.17
CA ARG A 703 -3.52 4.87 13.16
C ARG A 703 -2.26 5.36 13.87
N GLU A 704 -2.10 6.68 13.96
CA GLU A 704 -0.98 7.33 14.64
C GLU A 704 -1.58 8.41 15.55
N PHE A 705 -1.17 8.46 16.82
CA PHE A 705 -1.66 9.45 17.77
C PHE A 705 -1.30 10.86 17.28
N SER A 706 -2.31 11.70 17.07
CA SER A 706 -2.15 13.05 16.54
C SER A 706 -2.96 14.03 17.38
N GLU A 707 -2.25 14.87 18.12
CA GLU A 707 -2.86 15.92 18.93
C GLU A 707 -3.72 16.87 18.09
N ASP A 708 -3.24 17.26 16.91
CA ASP A 708 -3.96 18.15 15.99
C ASP A 708 -5.27 17.53 15.50
N ALA A 709 -5.26 16.23 15.18
CA ALA A 709 -6.47 15.52 14.76
C ALA A 709 -7.48 15.44 15.91
N ILE A 710 -7.02 15.06 17.11
CA ILE A 710 -7.89 14.90 18.29
C ILE A 710 -8.48 16.25 18.73
N LEU A 711 -7.71 17.35 18.66
CA LEU A 711 -8.23 18.69 18.95
C LEU A 711 -9.35 19.12 18.00
N GLY A 712 -9.35 18.60 16.76
CA GLY A 712 -10.39 18.83 15.77
C GLY A 712 -11.62 17.92 15.90
N SER A 713 -11.66 16.99 16.85
CA SER A 713 -12.77 16.03 17.03
C SER A 713 -13.56 16.30 18.31
N SER A 714 -14.83 15.88 18.34
CA SER A 714 -15.68 15.97 19.54
C SER A 714 -15.43 14.82 20.52
N MET A 715 -14.92 13.69 20.02
CA MET A 715 -14.66 12.50 20.81
C MET A 715 -13.47 11.71 20.28
N ILE A 716 -12.77 11.02 21.19
CA ILE A 716 -11.82 9.94 20.89
C ILE A 716 -12.20 8.66 21.65
N ILE A 717 -12.11 7.51 21.00
CA ILE A 717 -12.46 6.20 21.52
C ILE A 717 -11.22 5.29 21.55
N PHE A 718 -10.95 4.68 22.70
CA PHE A 718 -9.95 3.64 22.91
C PHE A 718 -10.67 2.32 23.27
N ASN A 719 -10.27 1.22 22.64
CA ASN A 719 -10.88 -0.10 22.81
C ASN A 719 -9.84 -1.16 23.16
N ALA A 720 -9.64 -1.33 24.46
CA ALA A 720 -8.67 -2.23 25.07
C ALA A 720 -7.24 -1.96 24.55
N PRO A 721 -6.65 -0.79 24.89
CA PRO A 721 -5.28 -0.47 24.52
C PRO A 721 -4.33 -1.49 25.11
N THR A 722 -3.27 -1.83 24.38
CA THR A 722 -2.22 -2.75 24.87
C THR A 722 -0.86 -2.09 24.98
N ALA A 723 -0.69 -0.90 24.40
CA ALA A 723 0.43 0.00 24.65
C ALA A 723 0.03 1.06 25.68
N ALA A 724 0.90 1.28 26.68
CA ALA A 724 0.64 2.25 27.74
C ALA A 724 0.75 3.69 27.23
N PHE A 725 -0.19 4.55 27.63
CA PHE A 725 -0.14 5.98 27.36
C PHE A 725 1.09 6.64 28.00
N THR A 726 1.73 7.52 27.25
CA THR A 726 2.83 8.35 27.72
C THR A 726 2.33 9.48 28.64
N PRO A 727 3.19 10.03 29.52
CA PRO A 727 2.83 11.18 30.35
C PRO A 727 2.50 12.46 29.55
N GLU A 728 2.91 12.54 28.29
CA GLU A 728 2.57 13.65 27.38
C GLU A 728 1.15 13.47 26.85
N GLU A 729 0.81 12.29 26.33
CA GLU A 729 -0.54 11.95 25.87
C GLU A 729 -1.58 12.11 27.00
N VAL A 730 -1.27 11.66 28.22
CA VAL A 730 -2.19 11.82 29.37
C VAL A 730 -2.45 13.30 29.67
N ARG A 731 -1.42 14.15 29.66
CA ARG A 731 -1.58 15.60 29.87
C ARG A 731 -2.36 16.26 28.74
N PHE A 732 -2.13 15.82 27.50
CA PHE A 732 -2.89 16.27 26.34
C PHE A 732 -4.37 15.89 26.47
N LEU A 733 -4.70 14.63 26.78
CA LEU A 733 -6.07 14.17 26.93
C LEU A 733 -6.82 14.88 28.08
N GLN A 734 -6.13 15.21 29.18
CA GLN A 734 -6.67 16.08 30.24
C GLN A 734 -7.04 17.48 29.72
N SER A 735 -6.16 18.08 28.93
CA SER A 735 -6.41 19.38 28.30
C SER A 735 -7.57 19.31 27.30
N TYR A 736 -7.61 18.25 26.48
CA TYR A 736 -8.68 17.98 25.52
C TYR A 736 -10.04 17.88 26.22
N MET A 737 -10.14 17.09 27.30
CA MET A 737 -11.37 17.00 28.09
C MET A 737 -11.74 18.33 28.73
N THR A 738 -10.77 19.09 29.24
CA THR A 738 -11.01 20.41 29.82
C THR A 738 -11.68 21.35 28.81
N GLN A 739 -11.31 21.24 27.53
CA GLN A 739 -11.82 22.06 26.42
C GLN A 739 -13.17 21.59 25.86
N GLY A 740 -13.70 20.45 26.30
CA GLY A 740 -15.01 19.93 25.85
C GLY A 740 -14.96 18.54 25.26
N GLY A 741 -13.77 18.05 24.92
CA GLY A 741 -13.57 16.75 24.31
C GLY A 741 -14.04 15.59 25.19
N ILE A 742 -14.57 14.54 24.57
CA ILE A 742 -14.96 13.32 25.27
C ILE A 742 -13.94 12.22 24.98
N VAL A 743 -13.46 11.56 26.03
CA VAL A 743 -12.64 10.34 25.92
C VAL A 743 -13.50 9.16 26.32
N LEU A 744 -13.67 8.18 25.42
CA LEU A 744 -14.30 6.90 25.72
C LEU A 744 -13.21 5.83 25.80
N LEU A 745 -13.22 5.06 26.88
CA LEU A 745 -12.29 3.96 27.11
C LEU A 745 -13.05 2.68 27.46
N ALA A 746 -13.05 1.71 26.56
CA ALA A 746 -13.46 0.35 26.87
C ALA A 746 -12.24 -0.46 27.32
N THR A 747 -12.23 -0.95 28.56
CA THR A 747 -11.08 -1.70 29.10
C THR A 747 -11.52 -2.62 30.24
N GLY A 748 -11.24 -3.91 30.10
CA GLY A 748 -11.38 -4.91 31.15
C GLY A 748 -10.11 -5.02 32.00
N TYR A 749 -10.18 -5.81 33.07
CA TYR A 749 -9.07 -5.96 34.02
C TYR A 749 -7.80 -6.53 33.36
N GLU A 750 -7.97 -7.44 32.39
CA GLU A 750 -6.85 -8.06 31.68
C GLU A 750 -6.02 -7.06 30.86
N ASP A 751 -6.66 -6.01 30.35
CA ASP A 751 -6.05 -4.99 29.50
C ASP A 751 -5.69 -3.71 30.28
N LYS A 752 -6.02 -3.66 31.57
CA LYS A 752 -5.99 -2.41 32.34
C LYS A 752 -4.61 -1.78 32.46
N GLU A 753 -3.54 -2.57 32.44
CA GLU A 753 -2.17 -2.07 32.69
C GLU A 753 -1.78 -0.96 31.71
N ALA A 754 -2.18 -1.07 30.44
CA ALA A 754 -1.96 -0.03 29.43
C ALA A 754 -2.85 1.20 29.66
N SER A 755 -4.06 1.01 30.18
CA SER A 755 -5.04 2.06 30.50
C SER A 755 -4.74 2.80 31.82
N LEU A 756 -4.04 2.17 32.76
CA LEU A 756 -3.78 2.72 34.10
C LEU A 756 -3.15 4.12 34.12
N PRO A 757 -2.19 4.48 33.24
CA PRO A 757 -1.65 5.84 33.17
C PRO A 757 -2.72 6.91 32.91
N LEU A 758 -3.75 6.58 32.11
CA LEU A 758 -4.88 7.48 31.83
C LEU A 758 -5.89 7.49 32.98
N LEU A 759 -6.17 6.35 33.61
CA LEU A 759 -7.18 6.23 34.68
C LEU A 759 -6.72 6.83 36.02
N LYS A 760 -5.46 6.61 36.42
CA LYS A 760 -4.92 7.00 37.73
C LYS A 760 -5.08 8.49 38.08
N PRO A 761 -4.81 9.45 37.17
CA PRO A 761 -5.02 10.87 37.45
C PRO A 761 -6.46 11.24 37.83
N PHE A 762 -7.45 10.45 37.41
CA PHE A 762 -8.86 10.67 37.74
C PHE A 762 -9.33 9.84 38.94
N GLY A 763 -8.44 9.10 39.59
CA GLY A 763 -8.79 8.23 40.71
C GLY A 763 -9.68 7.05 40.31
N MET A 764 -9.62 6.65 39.04
CA MET A 764 -10.35 5.49 38.53
C MET A 764 -9.44 4.26 38.41
N ASP A 765 -10.00 3.07 38.56
CA ASP A 765 -9.33 1.77 38.34
C ASP A 765 -10.36 0.70 37.98
N ILE A 766 -9.92 -0.36 37.30
CA ILE A 766 -10.70 -1.56 37.01
C ILE A 766 -10.41 -2.63 38.07
N GLU A 767 -11.45 -3.13 38.72
CA GLU A 767 -11.33 -4.16 39.77
C GLU A 767 -11.02 -5.54 39.21
N SER A 768 -10.35 -6.36 40.02
CA SER A 768 -10.01 -7.75 39.69
C SER A 768 -11.16 -8.74 39.91
N THR A 769 -12.39 -8.27 40.08
CA THR A 769 -13.56 -9.10 40.35
C THR A 769 -14.22 -9.46 39.02
N PRO A 770 -14.03 -10.68 38.49
CA PRO A 770 -14.67 -11.08 37.23
C PRO A 770 -16.16 -11.29 37.47
N LEU A 771 -17.01 -10.53 36.79
CA LEU A 771 -18.45 -10.75 36.81
C LEU A 771 -18.92 -11.68 35.68
N GLY A 772 -18.09 -11.85 34.64
CA GLY A 772 -18.44 -12.61 33.44
C GLY A 772 -19.51 -11.89 32.61
N PRO A 773 -20.36 -12.63 31.89
CA PRO A 773 -21.42 -12.02 31.10
C PRO A 773 -22.56 -11.53 32.01
N VAL A 774 -22.89 -10.25 31.95
CA VAL A 774 -24.00 -9.65 32.73
C VAL A 774 -24.94 -8.84 31.83
N PRO A 775 -26.25 -8.86 32.06
CA PRO A 775 -26.94 -9.68 33.06
C PRO A 775 -26.90 -11.18 32.72
N TYR A 776 -27.07 -12.06 33.72
CA TYR A 776 -27.02 -13.53 33.54
C TYR A 776 -28.30 -14.05 32.85
N VAL A 777 -28.41 -13.83 31.54
CA VAL A 777 -29.66 -14.00 30.79
C VAL A 777 -29.62 -15.13 29.75
N GLU A 778 -28.58 -15.97 29.77
CA GLU A 778 -28.34 -17.02 28.76
C GLU A 778 -29.51 -18.00 28.62
N GLU A 779 -30.27 -18.24 29.69
CA GLU A 779 -31.44 -19.13 29.67
C GLU A 779 -32.68 -18.52 28.98
N ASN A 780 -32.72 -17.19 28.78
CA ASN A 780 -33.90 -16.48 28.27
C ASN A 780 -33.55 -15.27 27.36
N LEU A 781 -32.62 -15.44 26.40
CA LEU A 781 -32.10 -14.37 25.55
C LEU A 781 -33.16 -13.45 24.92
N SER A 782 -34.28 -14.02 24.44
CA SER A 782 -35.35 -13.25 23.79
C SER A 782 -36.06 -12.25 24.70
N LEU A 783 -36.12 -12.53 26.00
CA LEU A 783 -36.76 -11.65 26.98
C LEU A 783 -35.90 -10.41 27.27
N TYR A 784 -34.58 -10.56 27.16
CA TYR A 784 -33.59 -9.53 27.52
C TYR A 784 -32.91 -8.88 26.30
N GLN A 785 -33.34 -9.19 25.08
CA GLN A 785 -32.74 -8.69 23.84
C GLN A 785 -32.67 -7.16 23.71
N ASN A 786 -33.51 -6.44 24.46
CA ASN A 786 -33.55 -4.98 24.50
C ASN A 786 -32.81 -4.37 25.71
N GLU A 787 -32.23 -5.20 26.58
CA GLU A 787 -31.41 -4.75 27.70
C GLU A 787 -29.93 -4.82 27.32
N PRO A 788 -29.09 -3.88 27.79
CA PRO A 788 -27.65 -3.97 27.55
C PRO A 788 -27.07 -5.23 28.20
N ARG A 789 -26.18 -5.88 27.45
CA ARG A 789 -25.45 -7.08 27.83
C ARG A 789 -23.97 -6.86 27.62
N PHE A 790 -23.21 -7.23 28.63
CA PHE A 790 -21.76 -7.26 28.65
C PHE A 790 -21.30 -8.72 28.65
N VAL A 791 -20.12 -8.99 28.14
CA VAL A 791 -19.61 -10.35 27.91
C VAL A 791 -18.40 -10.65 28.78
N ASP A 792 -17.57 -9.65 29.04
CA ASP A 792 -16.41 -9.77 29.93
C ASP A 792 -16.38 -8.57 30.89
N SER A 793 -17.25 -8.61 31.90
CA SER A 793 -17.49 -7.46 32.78
C SER A 793 -16.58 -7.39 34.00
N TRP A 794 -16.07 -6.19 34.22
CA TRP A 794 -15.18 -5.81 35.30
C TRP A 794 -15.69 -4.53 35.98
N PRO A 795 -15.82 -4.50 37.32
CA PRO A 795 -16.25 -3.30 38.02
C PRO A 795 -15.27 -2.15 37.87
N VAL A 796 -15.80 -0.94 37.73
CA VAL A 796 -15.05 0.32 37.68
C VAL A 796 -15.14 1.01 39.04
N THR A 797 -13.99 1.32 39.63
CA THR A 797 -13.87 2.17 40.82
C THR A 797 -13.65 3.62 40.40
N PHE A 798 -14.20 4.54 41.17
CA PHE A 798 -14.15 5.97 40.87
C PHE A 798 -14.33 6.82 42.12
N PRO A 799 -13.91 8.10 42.10
CA PRO A 799 -14.21 9.04 43.17
C PRO A 799 -15.70 9.41 43.16
N ALA A 800 -16.32 9.46 44.34
CA ALA A 800 -17.77 9.73 44.47
C ALA A 800 -18.22 11.12 43.97
N ASN A 801 -17.31 12.08 43.79
CA ASN A 801 -17.63 13.43 43.33
C ASN A 801 -17.50 13.52 41.81
N GLN A 802 -18.50 14.12 41.14
CA GLN A 802 -18.50 14.43 39.69
C GLN A 802 -18.51 13.22 38.75
N THR A 803 -19.00 12.09 39.26
CA THR A 803 -19.08 10.84 38.51
C THR A 803 -20.52 10.35 38.40
N THR A 804 -20.94 9.96 37.21
CA THR A 804 -22.25 9.37 36.91
C THR A 804 -22.06 7.93 36.47
N SER A 805 -22.74 6.99 37.12
CA SER A 805 -22.79 5.60 36.65
C SER A 805 -24.00 5.39 35.74
N TYR A 806 -23.76 5.02 34.49
CA TYR A 806 -24.79 4.76 33.48
C TYR A 806 -25.28 3.32 33.47
N TYR A 807 -24.48 2.38 33.97
CA TYR A 807 -24.91 0.99 34.14
C TYR A 807 -24.41 0.38 35.45
N ASN A 808 -25.34 -0.20 36.19
CA ASN A 808 -25.10 -0.84 37.48
C ASN A 808 -25.63 -2.28 37.43
N PHE A 809 -24.81 -3.23 37.86
CA PHE A 809 -25.22 -4.61 38.06
C PHE A 809 -25.32 -4.89 39.56
N THR A 810 -26.45 -5.43 40.04
CA THR A 810 -26.62 -5.75 41.46
C THR A 810 -26.77 -7.26 41.65
N TRP A 811 -25.94 -7.82 42.54
CA TRP A 811 -25.94 -9.24 42.87
C TRP A 811 -25.68 -9.42 44.37
N ASN A 812 -26.56 -10.16 45.07
CA ASN A 812 -26.45 -10.42 46.51
C ASN A 812 -26.19 -9.15 47.36
N ASP A 813 -27.02 -8.11 47.17
CA ASP A 813 -26.93 -6.80 47.85
C ASP A 813 -25.66 -5.98 47.59
N LEU A 814 -24.80 -6.43 46.66
CA LEU A 814 -23.66 -5.66 46.16
C LEU A 814 -24.00 -5.04 44.82
N THR A 815 -23.69 -3.76 44.65
CA THR A 815 -23.82 -3.05 43.37
C THR A 815 -22.44 -2.83 42.77
N PHE A 816 -22.27 -3.27 41.53
CA PHE A 816 -21.08 -3.09 40.72
C PHE A 816 -21.38 -2.10 39.59
N HIS A 817 -20.45 -1.18 39.36
CA HIS A 817 -20.57 -0.16 38.31
C HIS A 817 -19.75 -0.58 37.10
N LEU A 818 -20.37 -0.66 35.92
CA LEU A 818 -19.69 -1.14 34.70
C LEU A 818 -19.46 -0.04 33.67
N VAL A 819 -20.31 0.98 33.67
CA VAL A 819 -20.19 2.12 32.75
C VAL A 819 -20.30 3.40 33.53
N VAL A 820 -19.20 4.16 33.54
CA VAL A 820 -19.00 5.28 34.44
C VAL A 820 -18.47 6.47 33.66
N PHE A 821 -19.07 7.64 33.83
CA PHE A 821 -18.61 8.89 33.26
C PHE A 821 -18.14 9.85 34.34
N LEU A 822 -16.88 10.26 34.26
CA LEU A 822 -16.30 11.30 35.10
C LEU A 822 -16.23 12.61 34.30
N GLN A 823 -16.91 13.64 34.80
CA GLN A 823 -16.85 14.97 34.20
C GLN A 823 -15.49 15.64 34.52
N HIS A 824 -14.83 16.17 33.49
CA HIS A 824 -13.57 16.89 33.63
C HIS A 824 -13.57 18.16 32.77
N GLY A 825 -13.79 19.31 33.40
CA GLY A 825 -13.96 20.58 32.70
C GLY A 825 -15.23 20.59 31.85
N ALA A 826 -15.12 21.01 30.58
CA ALA A 826 -16.27 21.06 29.67
C ALA A 826 -16.67 19.68 29.11
N GLY A 827 -15.75 18.71 29.07
CA GLY A 827 -15.97 17.34 28.60
C GLY A 827 -15.83 16.29 29.71
N GLY A 828 -15.22 15.14 29.40
CA GLY A 828 -15.01 14.09 30.40
C GLY A 828 -14.53 12.73 29.84
N LEU A 829 -14.43 11.77 30.77
CA LEU A 829 -13.94 10.41 30.52
C LEU A 829 -15.06 9.39 30.80
N LEU A 830 -15.52 8.69 29.76
CA LEU A 830 -16.43 7.54 29.87
C LEU A 830 -15.58 6.25 29.90
N VAL A 831 -15.78 5.43 30.93
CA VAL A 831 -15.12 4.13 31.09
C VAL A 831 -16.16 3.02 30.99
N ILE A 832 -15.92 2.04 30.12
CA ILE A 832 -16.69 0.79 30.00
C ILE A 832 -15.79 -0.34 30.49
N GLY A 833 -16.17 -1.00 31.59
CA GLY A 833 -15.43 -2.09 32.21
C GLY A 833 -15.52 -3.43 31.46
N ASP A 834 -15.47 -3.41 30.14
CA ASP A 834 -15.52 -4.61 29.28
C ASP A 834 -14.76 -4.31 27.98
N SER A 835 -13.64 -5.01 27.76
CA SER A 835 -12.77 -4.86 26.59
C SER A 835 -13.43 -5.24 25.27
N GLN A 836 -14.53 -5.99 25.32
CA GLN A 836 -15.19 -6.56 24.14
C GLN A 836 -16.51 -5.86 23.81
N TYR A 837 -17.00 -4.97 24.68
CA TYR A 837 -18.33 -4.39 24.54
C TYR A 837 -18.59 -3.73 23.19
N LEU A 838 -17.58 -3.07 22.63
CA LEU A 838 -17.70 -2.32 21.36
C LEU A 838 -17.45 -3.16 20.10
N LEU A 839 -17.12 -4.45 20.25
CA LEU A 839 -16.84 -5.33 19.13
C LEU A 839 -18.13 -5.76 18.42
N ASP A 840 -18.04 -6.02 17.11
CA ASP A 840 -19.18 -6.36 16.24
C ASP A 840 -19.99 -7.55 16.76
N LYS A 841 -19.32 -8.58 17.30
CA LYS A 841 -20.00 -9.75 17.91
C LYS A 841 -20.94 -9.39 19.07
N ASN A 842 -20.78 -8.22 19.67
CA ASN A 842 -21.56 -7.75 20.82
C ASN A 842 -22.48 -6.58 20.49
N LEU A 843 -22.23 -5.85 19.41
CA LEU A 843 -23.08 -4.77 18.91
C LEU A 843 -23.89 -5.21 17.70
N GLU A 844 -23.22 -5.24 16.55
CA GLU A 844 -23.81 -5.50 15.25
C GLU A 844 -22.73 -6.04 14.32
N SER A 845 -22.93 -7.26 13.84
CA SER A 845 -22.12 -7.93 12.82
C SER A 845 -22.92 -8.09 11.52
N ILE A 846 -22.35 -8.76 10.52
CA ILE A 846 -23.08 -9.10 9.27
C ILE A 846 -24.31 -9.95 9.57
N TYR A 847 -24.21 -10.90 10.51
CA TYR A 847 -25.19 -11.98 10.67
C TYR A 847 -25.99 -11.91 11.97
N ASP A 848 -25.53 -11.15 12.95
CA ASP A 848 -26.14 -11.07 14.28
C ASP A 848 -26.01 -9.65 14.86
N TYR A 849 -26.88 -9.30 15.79
CA TYR A 849 -26.85 -8.01 16.48
C TYR A 849 -27.55 -8.10 17.84
N TRP A 850 -27.17 -7.22 18.77
CA TRP A 850 -27.80 -7.12 20.08
C TRP A 850 -28.50 -5.76 20.25
N PRO A 851 -29.83 -5.66 20.04
CA PRO A 851 -30.55 -4.39 20.07
C PRO A 851 -30.35 -3.59 21.36
N GLY A 852 -30.31 -4.27 22.52
CA GLY A 852 -30.09 -3.62 23.81
C GLY A 852 -28.75 -2.89 23.92
N ASN A 853 -27.70 -3.39 23.27
CA ASN A 853 -26.37 -2.76 23.28
C ASN A 853 -26.34 -1.59 22.31
N ILE A 854 -26.91 -1.76 21.12
CA ILE A 854 -27.08 -0.68 20.14
C ILE A 854 -27.84 0.50 20.75
N LEU A 855 -28.97 0.23 21.42
CA LEU A 855 -29.78 1.26 22.08
C LEU A 855 -29.09 1.86 23.30
N PHE A 856 -28.27 1.09 24.03
CA PHE A 856 -27.52 1.61 25.16
C PHE A 856 -26.36 2.51 24.71
N VAL A 857 -25.61 2.14 23.68
CA VAL A 857 -24.61 3.03 23.06
C VAL A 857 -25.26 4.32 22.58
N LYS A 858 -26.42 4.22 21.92
CA LYS A 858 -27.21 5.41 21.55
C LYS A 858 -27.48 6.31 22.75
N TYR A 859 -28.02 5.73 23.84
CA TYR A 859 -28.35 6.46 25.06
C TYR A 859 -27.12 7.16 25.65
N LEU A 860 -25.97 6.47 25.71
CA LEU A 860 -24.72 7.07 26.17
C LEU A 860 -24.31 8.26 25.31
N LEU A 861 -24.36 8.14 23.98
CA LEU A 861 -23.99 9.23 23.07
C LEU A 861 -24.91 10.44 23.21
N ASP A 862 -26.22 10.24 23.32
CA ASP A 862 -27.18 11.32 23.56
C ASP A 862 -26.86 12.08 24.86
N GLU A 863 -26.65 11.36 25.97
CA GLU A 863 -26.37 11.96 27.28
C GLU A 863 -25.06 12.75 27.30
N LEU A 864 -24.01 12.22 26.67
CA LEU A 864 -22.70 12.86 26.62
C LEU A 864 -22.72 14.15 25.78
N LEU A 865 -23.46 14.17 24.67
CA LEU A 865 -23.48 15.29 23.72
C LEU A 865 -24.52 16.36 24.07
N ILE A 866 -25.61 16.01 24.78
CA ILE A 866 -26.55 17.02 25.30
C ILE A 866 -25.86 17.95 26.31
N GLN A 867 -24.89 17.45 27.07
CA GLN A 867 -24.10 18.27 27.98
C GLN A 867 -23.23 19.31 27.25
N GLU A 868 -22.91 19.08 25.98
CA GLU A 868 -22.16 20.02 25.12
C GLU A 868 -23.05 21.17 24.64
N HIS A 869 -24.30 20.88 24.23
CA HIS A 869 -25.25 21.90 23.72
C HIS A 869 -25.89 22.80 24.79
N LEU A 870 -25.88 22.37 26.06
CA LEU A 870 -26.34 23.17 27.19
C LEU A 870 -25.26 24.10 27.76
N ARG A 871 -24.06 24.11 27.17
CA ARG A 871 -22.90 24.93 27.52
C ARG A 871 -22.57 25.89 26.39
#